data_AF-A0A916UE26-F1
#
_entry.id   AF-A0A916UE26-F1
#
_cell.length_a   1.000
_cell.length_b   1.000
_cell.length_c   1.000
_cell.angle_alpha   90.00
_cell.angle_beta   90.00
_cell.angle_gamma   90.00
#
_symmetry.space_group_name_H-M   'P 1'
#
loop_
_entity.id
_entity.type
_entity.pdbx_description
1 polymer ?
#
loop_
_entity_poly.entity_id
_entity_poly.type
_entity_poly.pdbx_seq_one_letter_code
_entity_poly.pdbx_strand_id
1 'polypeptide(L)'
;MLKRVLIANRGEIAIRIARAASALGIDTVSVHAPADALGLHTRVSGRSVAIGAQYADPVQAYLDIEALIEAARASECDCVHPGYGFLSENAAFAQRCRDEGLVFVGPSPEALSLFGDKVQARALARSLGLPTVPGSSKALETVAAAQDAAASVGFPVMLKASAGGGGRGMRRVDRPDDLPDAFARCRSEAEAAFGDGSVFLEKLVERPRHIEVQVLADGAGHTTHLWERDCSVQLRNQKVVEIAPAHGLDPALRGRILDDAVRLARAGHYVNAGTVEFLVDPERGEHYFIECNPRIQVEHTVTEEVTGADLLEAQFRIAAGETLADLGLAEPPPVRGYAVQARVTAVGAGTLTGYREPGGPGVRVDSCGYLGLAPPPQFDPMFAKVIARSNSTGTLASAVERTAQALGEFYIAGLPTNLGQLQAILAAPAVSAGDARTTLLAEQPDLAAPTGGGTAKPTGALALLKERGGADARGRIDAAMPSAGLPVPDGDEGVEAPMAGTVVDVSAAVGMTVEAGQTLIVVSAMKMETTVAAPCAGVVTALAATVGGTVSAGEVLAVIAPSEDAATRAAQAATAAEGWAPMLADVAALQAIAHGRFADGSKDPGVVRQRSRGKLTCRERIDLFLDDGSFREVGSLAGFASYDDYGGIAGFTPANHVGGWGRLEGRRTVVCADDFTSRGGHSDGAIGQKSRYLDELALELRCPSVRMLDGSSGGGSVATMVPKQAAAGESGARESSGAITAGRPRVEGGGGSFLPGHLGSSLYAEQLKTVPVVNMLLGSVVGIGAAKAVLGHFSVMVRDMSQLFVAGPPVVAHAMGYEISKEDLGDWRVHCRNGSVDNLAESEGEAMDMARRFLSFLPPSVYEAPPVVPTDDPASRREEQLFSLVPRKRNATFDIRRAIRLMADQGSFFEVGPHWGTDQVTAFARFAGYPVGVIASDSRHENGGALTADGCDKLKRHLDLCDLFHLPIVNLVDNPGFAVGREHEMTGTIRKGGEWMIAFAQVAIPIFTVIMRRSFGVAGNNYATPRGPASPRVVWPSADVGGIPPEGGIEAAYKRQLAEAADPVALRAEIEARIESVRGPVGPLNRFQMEEMIDPRDTRAWICDWVGDAHRQAAVPQRLAPRPLGFRP
;
A
#
# COMPACT_ATOMS: atom_id res chain seq x y z
N MET A 1 -8.61 -39.90 18.81
CA MET A 1 -8.63 -38.42 18.73
C MET A 1 -7.88 -37.88 19.92
N LEU A 2 -6.87 -37.07 19.66
CA LEU A 2 -6.14 -36.31 20.68
C LEU A 2 -7.08 -35.25 21.24
N LYS A 3 -7.03 -35.00 22.55
CA LYS A 3 -7.93 -34.08 23.23
C LYS A 3 -7.22 -32.83 23.70
N ARG A 4 -5.96 -32.93 24.12
CA ARG A 4 -5.23 -31.80 24.70
C ARG A 4 -3.72 -31.89 24.46
N VAL A 5 -3.18 -30.84 23.85
CA VAL A 5 -1.76 -30.74 23.52
C VAL A 5 -1.01 -29.81 24.48
N LEU A 6 0.13 -30.26 24.99
CA LEU A 6 1.17 -29.37 25.50
C LEU A 6 2.03 -28.88 24.35
N ILE A 7 2.14 -27.57 24.18
CA ILE A 7 3.01 -26.94 23.19
C ILE A 7 4.35 -26.66 23.88
N ALA A 8 5.33 -27.53 23.68
CA ALA A 8 6.67 -27.44 24.28
C ALA A 8 7.57 -26.49 23.49
N ASN A 9 7.08 -25.28 23.22
CA ASN A 9 7.78 -24.25 22.46
C ASN A 9 7.21 -22.85 22.77
N ARG A 10 7.78 -21.82 22.16
CA ARG A 10 7.39 -20.41 22.33
C ARG A 10 7.35 -19.66 21.00
N GLY A 11 7.04 -18.37 21.05
CA GLY A 11 7.07 -17.49 19.87
C GLY A 11 6.03 -17.86 18.80
N GLU A 12 6.35 -17.63 17.53
CA GLU A 12 5.39 -17.79 16.43
C GLU A 12 4.98 -19.25 16.18
N ILE A 13 5.88 -20.22 16.37
CA ILE A 13 5.55 -21.63 16.16
C ILE A 13 4.56 -22.15 17.18
N ALA A 14 4.66 -21.69 18.44
CA ALA A 14 3.69 -22.04 19.46
C ALA A 14 2.28 -21.52 19.09
N ILE A 15 2.18 -20.32 18.51
CA ILE A 15 0.91 -19.76 17.99
C ILE A 15 0.41 -20.59 16.81
N ARG A 16 1.29 -20.95 15.87
CA ARG A 16 0.96 -21.74 14.68
C ARG A 16 0.44 -23.14 15.05
N ILE A 17 1.06 -23.80 16.03
CA ILE A 17 0.61 -25.09 16.59
C ILE A 17 -0.73 -24.92 17.27
N ALA A 18 -0.89 -23.90 18.13
CA ALA A 18 -2.13 -23.67 18.86
C ALA A 18 -3.32 -23.46 17.92
N ARG A 19 -3.12 -22.72 16.81
CA ARG A 19 -4.16 -22.51 15.79
C ARG A 19 -4.57 -23.80 15.08
N ALA A 20 -3.62 -24.64 14.66
CA ALA A 20 -3.93 -25.95 14.05
C ALA A 20 -4.65 -26.89 15.02
N ALA A 21 -4.15 -26.99 16.25
CA ALA A 21 -4.78 -27.80 17.29
C ALA A 21 -6.23 -27.36 17.55
N SER A 22 -6.45 -26.04 17.67
CA SER A 22 -7.79 -25.47 17.89
C SER A 22 -8.74 -25.72 16.71
N ALA A 23 -8.24 -25.66 15.46
CA ALA A 23 -9.03 -25.98 14.27
C ALA A 23 -9.52 -27.44 14.25
N LEU A 24 -8.73 -28.35 14.83
CA LEU A 24 -9.09 -29.76 15.03
C LEU A 24 -9.89 -30.02 16.31
N GLY A 25 -10.21 -28.99 17.10
CA GLY A 25 -10.93 -29.13 18.37
C GLY A 25 -10.10 -29.73 19.52
N ILE A 26 -8.76 -29.63 19.44
CA ILE A 26 -7.82 -30.08 20.48
C ILE A 26 -7.56 -28.91 21.45
N ASP A 27 -7.76 -29.13 22.75
CA ASP A 27 -7.43 -28.15 23.80
C ASP A 27 -5.93 -27.83 23.79
N THR A 28 -5.56 -26.57 23.98
CA THR A 28 -4.16 -26.12 23.89
C THR A 28 -3.62 -25.65 25.24
N VAL A 29 -2.44 -26.15 25.60
CA VAL A 29 -1.67 -25.74 26.78
C VAL A 29 -0.31 -25.25 26.33
N SER A 30 -0.06 -23.95 26.49
CA SER A 30 1.28 -23.36 26.27
C SER A 30 2.12 -23.43 27.53
N VAL A 31 3.45 -23.39 27.38
CA VAL A 31 4.39 -23.16 28.48
C VAL A 31 5.10 -21.82 28.30
N HIS A 32 5.56 -21.23 29.40
CA HIS A 32 6.38 -20.02 29.34
C HIS A 32 7.41 -19.96 30.47
N ALA A 33 8.63 -19.55 30.11
CA ALA A 33 9.61 -19.06 31.09
C ALA A 33 9.17 -17.68 31.62
N PRO A 34 9.71 -17.19 32.76
CA PRO A 34 9.39 -15.86 33.27
C PRO A 34 9.57 -14.72 32.25
N ALA A 35 10.63 -14.80 31.43
CA ALA A 35 10.89 -13.84 30.36
C ALA A 35 9.81 -13.83 29.25
N ASP A 36 9.01 -14.89 29.15
CA ASP A 36 7.98 -15.12 28.14
C ASP A 36 6.55 -15.04 28.69
N ALA A 37 6.36 -14.61 29.94
CA ALA A 37 5.04 -14.55 30.58
C ALA A 37 4.02 -13.66 29.84
N LEU A 38 4.52 -12.68 29.07
CA LEU A 38 3.72 -11.81 28.20
C LEU A 38 3.77 -12.23 26.73
N GLY A 39 4.41 -13.36 26.38
CA GLY A 39 4.46 -13.85 25.01
C GLY A 39 3.06 -14.10 24.45
N LEU A 40 2.80 -13.71 23.21
CA LEU A 40 1.46 -13.81 22.60
C LEU A 40 0.93 -15.25 22.55
N HIS A 41 1.81 -16.25 22.46
CA HIS A 41 1.45 -17.68 22.49
C HIS A 41 0.72 -18.09 23.78
N THR A 42 1.00 -17.42 24.89
CA THR A 42 0.32 -17.64 26.19
C THR A 42 -1.13 -17.16 26.20
N ARG A 43 -1.50 -16.28 25.26
CA ARG A 43 -2.86 -15.71 25.13
C ARG A 43 -3.67 -16.35 24.01
N VAL A 44 -3.00 -16.98 23.04
CA VAL A 44 -3.65 -17.73 21.95
C VAL A 44 -4.06 -19.13 22.41
N SER A 45 -3.31 -19.72 23.35
CA SER A 45 -3.63 -21.05 23.90
C SER A 45 -4.72 -20.98 24.96
N GLY A 46 -5.51 -22.05 25.09
CA GLY A 46 -6.58 -22.12 26.09
C GLY A 46 -6.09 -22.11 27.54
N ARG A 47 -4.87 -22.61 27.78
CA ARG A 47 -4.18 -22.56 29.08
C ARG A 47 -2.70 -22.21 28.90
N SER A 48 -2.09 -21.71 29.96
CA SER A 48 -0.65 -21.46 30.00
C SER A 48 -0.05 -21.87 31.35
N VAL A 49 1.10 -22.53 31.33
CA VAL A 49 1.82 -23.01 32.51
C VAL A 49 3.19 -22.33 32.58
N ALA A 50 3.51 -21.74 33.73
CA ALA A 50 4.83 -21.19 33.98
C ALA A 50 5.83 -22.31 34.26
N ILE A 51 7.02 -22.24 33.67
CA ILE A 51 8.10 -23.22 33.85
C ILE A 51 9.44 -22.52 34.13
N GLY A 52 10.34 -23.23 34.80
CA GLY A 52 11.75 -22.83 34.90
C GLY A 52 12.02 -21.57 35.71
N ALA A 53 11.18 -21.22 36.70
CA ALA A 53 11.42 -20.09 37.60
C ALA A 53 12.75 -20.18 38.38
N GLN A 54 13.29 -21.40 38.51
CA GLN A 54 14.60 -21.68 39.11
C GLN A 54 15.80 -21.36 38.22
N TYR A 55 15.61 -21.17 36.91
CA TYR A 55 16.70 -20.96 35.97
C TYR A 55 16.95 -19.47 35.74
N ALA A 56 18.22 -19.06 35.84
CA ALA A 56 18.63 -17.70 35.51
C ALA A 56 18.59 -17.42 33.99
N ASP A 57 18.92 -18.44 33.17
CA ASP A 57 18.76 -18.39 31.72
C ASP A 57 17.40 -18.98 31.32
N PRO A 58 16.48 -18.19 30.76
CA PRO A 58 15.14 -18.66 30.42
C PRO A 58 15.13 -19.71 29.29
N VAL A 59 16.21 -19.85 28.51
CA VAL A 59 16.34 -20.92 27.51
C VAL A 59 16.34 -22.30 28.17
N GLN A 60 16.95 -22.42 29.35
CA GLN A 60 17.03 -23.70 30.07
C GLN A 60 15.65 -24.24 30.45
N ALA A 61 14.68 -23.36 30.70
CA ALA A 61 13.31 -23.77 31.02
C ALA A 61 12.69 -24.63 29.90
N TYR A 62 12.94 -24.29 28.64
CA TYR A 62 12.41 -25.03 27.48
C TYR A 62 13.23 -26.27 27.11
N LEU A 63 14.39 -26.48 27.77
CA LEU A 63 15.24 -27.66 27.60
C LEU A 63 15.06 -28.67 28.75
N ASP A 64 14.34 -28.31 29.80
CA ASP A 64 14.04 -29.17 30.94
C ASP A 64 12.92 -30.17 30.59
N ILE A 65 13.34 -31.39 30.23
CA ILE A 65 12.46 -32.51 29.89
C ILE A 65 11.47 -32.80 31.02
N GLU A 66 11.92 -32.87 32.27
CA GLU A 66 11.05 -33.30 33.37
C GLU A 66 10.03 -32.21 33.70
N ALA A 67 10.41 -30.93 33.69
CA ALA A 67 9.46 -29.84 33.91
C ALA A 67 8.36 -29.80 32.83
N LEU A 68 8.70 -30.07 31.57
CA LEU A 68 7.72 -30.13 30.47
C LEU A 68 6.79 -31.33 30.61
N ILE A 69 7.31 -32.49 31.00
CA ILE A 69 6.51 -33.69 31.28
C ILE A 69 5.57 -33.46 32.46
N GLU A 70 6.05 -32.85 33.54
CA GLU A 70 5.23 -32.49 34.70
C GLU A 70 4.12 -31.50 34.30
N ALA A 71 4.44 -30.46 33.51
CA ALA A 71 3.46 -29.51 33.00
C ALA A 71 2.38 -30.18 32.13
N ALA A 72 2.76 -31.12 31.27
CA ALA A 72 1.83 -31.91 30.46
C ALA A 72 0.89 -32.73 31.35
N ARG A 73 1.44 -33.45 32.34
CA ARG A 73 0.65 -34.31 33.25
C ARG A 73 -0.28 -33.50 34.14
N ALA A 74 0.21 -32.43 34.76
CA ALA A 74 -0.60 -31.54 35.61
C ALA A 74 -1.74 -30.88 34.84
N SER A 75 -1.55 -30.66 33.53
CA SER A 75 -2.57 -30.08 32.65
C SER A 75 -3.44 -31.12 31.96
N GLU A 76 -3.24 -32.41 32.24
CA GLU A 76 -3.93 -33.56 31.62
C GLU A 76 -3.82 -33.57 30.08
N CYS A 77 -2.66 -33.20 29.54
CA CYS A 77 -2.39 -33.34 28.11
C CYS A 77 -2.26 -34.82 27.74
N ASP A 78 -2.69 -35.18 26.53
CA ASP A 78 -2.50 -36.52 25.95
C ASP A 78 -1.45 -36.54 24.82
N CYS A 79 -1.01 -35.36 24.38
CA CYS A 79 0.12 -35.23 23.45
C CYS A 79 0.99 -34.00 23.73
N VAL A 80 2.20 -34.03 23.18
CA VAL A 80 3.17 -32.93 23.23
C VAL A 80 3.61 -32.59 21.81
N HIS A 81 3.51 -31.32 21.43
CA HIS A 81 4.03 -30.83 20.17
C HIS A 81 5.27 -29.96 20.43
N PRO A 82 6.47 -30.38 19.98
CA PRO A 82 7.70 -29.67 20.29
C PRO A 82 8.02 -28.54 19.30
N GLY A 83 7.37 -28.51 18.12
CA GLY A 83 7.63 -27.50 17.10
C GLY A 83 9.03 -27.65 16.50
N TYR A 84 9.81 -26.57 16.47
CA TYR A 84 11.19 -26.55 16.01
C TYR A 84 12.13 -25.93 17.04
N GLY A 85 13.40 -26.35 17.05
CA GLY A 85 14.35 -25.95 18.08
C GLY A 85 14.04 -26.56 19.45
N PHE A 86 14.78 -26.15 20.47
CA PHE A 86 14.70 -26.75 21.82
C PHE A 86 14.79 -28.28 21.78
N LEU A 87 13.74 -28.98 22.21
CA LEU A 87 13.69 -30.44 22.32
C LEU A 87 13.05 -31.12 21.10
N SER A 88 12.78 -30.40 20.01
CA SER A 88 12.11 -30.95 18.82
C SER A 88 12.86 -32.11 18.14
N GLU A 89 14.19 -32.15 18.29
CA GLU A 89 15.03 -33.22 17.74
C GLU A 89 15.57 -34.15 18.84
N ASN A 90 15.12 -33.98 20.09
CA ASN A 90 15.67 -34.70 21.23
C ASN A 90 14.98 -36.07 21.39
N ALA A 91 15.69 -37.14 21.02
CA ALA A 91 15.21 -38.51 21.14
C ALA A 91 14.84 -38.90 22.58
N ALA A 92 15.58 -38.40 23.58
CA ALA A 92 15.30 -38.68 24.99
C ALA A 92 13.99 -38.03 25.45
N PHE A 93 13.66 -36.83 24.96
CA PHE A 93 12.38 -36.18 25.25
C PHE A 93 11.20 -36.95 24.66
N ALA A 94 11.31 -37.38 23.40
CA ALA A 94 10.29 -38.19 22.76
C ALA A 94 10.13 -39.55 23.46
N GLN A 95 11.23 -40.16 23.92
CA GLN A 95 11.19 -41.39 24.70
C GLN A 95 10.51 -41.17 26.05
N ARG A 96 10.82 -40.07 26.73
CA ARG A 96 10.20 -39.71 27.99
C ARG A 96 8.69 -39.46 27.85
N CYS A 97 8.25 -38.83 26.76
CA CYS A 97 6.83 -38.71 26.42
C CYS A 97 6.17 -40.08 26.28
N ARG A 98 6.82 -41.00 25.54
CA ARG A 98 6.35 -42.39 25.36
C ARG A 98 6.24 -43.13 26.69
N ASP A 99 7.22 -42.98 27.58
CA ASP A 99 7.24 -43.64 28.90
C ASP A 99 6.09 -43.16 29.81
N GLU A 100 5.62 -41.93 29.62
CA GLU A 100 4.50 -41.31 30.36
C GLU A 100 3.15 -41.47 29.66
N GLY A 101 3.11 -42.18 28.52
CA GLY A 101 1.89 -42.36 27.73
C GLY A 101 1.43 -41.10 26.99
N LEU A 102 2.29 -40.11 26.81
CA LEU A 102 2.05 -38.90 26.02
C LEU A 102 2.44 -39.14 24.56
N VAL A 103 1.56 -38.81 23.62
CA VAL A 103 1.87 -38.88 22.19
C VAL A 103 2.81 -37.72 21.81
N PHE A 104 4.02 -38.04 21.35
CA PHE A 104 4.92 -37.05 20.78
C PHE A 104 4.50 -36.74 19.33
N VAL A 105 4.12 -35.50 19.06
CA VAL A 105 3.69 -35.07 17.71
C VAL A 105 4.92 -34.77 16.86
N GLY A 106 5.51 -35.84 16.34
CA GLY A 106 6.75 -35.82 15.56
C GLY A 106 7.22 -37.25 15.26
N PRO A 107 8.47 -37.43 14.83
CA PRO A 107 9.05 -38.75 14.56
C PRO A 107 9.24 -39.57 15.83
N SER A 108 9.41 -40.87 15.67
CA SER A 108 9.72 -41.75 16.80
C SER A 108 11.11 -41.46 17.40
N PRO A 109 11.33 -41.73 18.69
CA PRO A 109 12.65 -41.74 19.33
C PRO A 109 13.76 -42.41 18.50
N GLU A 110 13.45 -43.52 17.84
CA GLU A 110 14.39 -44.25 16.99
C GLU A 110 14.76 -43.44 15.74
N ALA A 111 13.76 -42.85 15.07
CA ALA A 111 13.98 -41.98 13.92
C ALA A 111 14.72 -40.70 14.31
N LEU A 112 14.38 -40.10 15.46
CA LEU A 112 15.09 -38.94 16.02
C LEU A 112 16.56 -39.28 16.31
N SER A 113 16.84 -40.45 16.90
CA SER A 113 18.23 -40.88 17.15
C SER A 113 19.00 -41.15 15.86
N LEU A 114 18.35 -41.75 14.86
CA LEU A 114 18.97 -42.05 13.57
C LEU A 114 19.31 -40.78 12.77
N PHE A 115 18.35 -39.86 12.66
CA PHE A 115 18.50 -38.65 11.86
C PHE A 115 19.17 -37.50 12.61
N GLY A 116 19.16 -37.51 13.95
CA GLY A 116 19.94 -36.59 14.78
C GLY A 116 21.44 -36.89 14.77
N ASP A 117 21.86 -38.10 14.35
CA ASP A 117 23.26 -38.45 14.14
C ASP A 117 23.63 -38.36 12.64
N LYS A 118 24.44 -37.36 12.30
CA LYS A 118 24.87 -37.09 10.92
C LYS A 118 25.65 -38.25 10.30
N VAL A 119 26.40 -39.02 11.10
CA VAL A 119 27.16 -40.16 10.62
C VAL A 119 26.21 -41.30 10.26
N GLN A 120 25.24 -41.59 11.11
CA GLN A 120 24.24 -42.64 10.87
C GLN A 120 23.32 -42.29 9.70
N ALA A 121 22.81 -41.06 9.64
CA ALA A 121 21.98 -40.60 8.53
C ALA A 121 22.70 -40.71 7.18
N ARG A 122 23.99 -40.36 7.13
CA ARG A 122 24.82 -40.50 5.93
C ARG A 122 25.16 -41.93 5.59
N ALA A 123 25.41 -42.77 6.59
CA ALA A 123 25.62 -44.20 6.38
C ALA A 123 24.37 -44.83 5.76
N LEU A 124 23.17 -44.46 6.24
CA LEU A 124 21.92 -44.88 5.65
C LEU A 124 21.77 -44.38 4.21
N ALA A 125 22.00 -43.09 3.95
CA ALA A 125 21.97 -42.53 2.59
C ALA A 125 22.90 -43.29 1.63
N ARG A 126 24.15 -43.54 2.03
CA ARG A 126 25.11 -44.32 1.23
C ARG A 126 24.65 -45.75 1.00
N SER A 127 24.07 -46.41 2.00
CA SER A 127 23.55 -47.78 1.86
C SER A 127 22.41 -47.89 0.84
N LEU A 128 21.67 -46.80 0.64
CA LEU A 128 20.57 -46.68 -0.33
C LEU A 128 21.04 -46.22 -1.72
N GLY A 129 22.33 -45.88 -1.86
CA GLY A 129 22.93 -45.36 -3.08
C GLY A 129 22.68 -43.87 -3.32
N LEU A 130 22.26 -43.11 -2.30
CA LEU A 130 22.10 -41.66 -2.42
C LEU A 130 23.49 -41.00 -2.48
N PRO A 131 23.72 -40.03 -3.38
CA PRO A 131 24.98 -39.31 -3.41
C PRO A 131 25.14 -38.48 -2.12
N THR A 132 26.27 -38.65 -1.44
CA THR A 132 26.69 -37.81 -0.31
C THR A 132 27.91 -37.00 -0.71
N VAL A 133 28.10 -35.82 -0.11
CA VAL A 133 29.30 -35.01 -0.38
C VAL A 133 30.57 -35.86 -0.14
N PRO A 134 31.51 -35.94 -1.10
CA PRO A 134 32.76 -36.67 -0.92
C PRO A 134 33.53 -36.13 0.30
N GLY A 135 34.08 -36.99 1.14
CA GLY A 135 34.71 -36.54 2.38
C GLY A 135 35.29 -37.69 3.20
N SER A 136 35.85 -37.36 4.36
CA SER A 136 36.36 -38.36 5.31
C SER A 136 35.22 -39.24 5.82
N SER A 137 35.46 -40.55 5.89
CA SER A 137 34.48 -41.53 6.37
C SER A 137 34.38 -41.60 7.90
N LYS A 138 35.36 -41.01 8.60
CA LYS A 138 35.46 -40.93 10.05
C LYS A 138 35.93 -39.53 10.45
N ALA A 139 35.78 -39.21 11.73
CA ALA A 139 36.43 -38.05 12.34
C ALA A 139 37.95 -38.15 12.18
N LEU A 140 38.58 -37.01 11.95
CA LEU A 140 40.01 -36.83 11.74
C LEU A 140 40.62 -36.43 13.09
N GLU A 141 41.59 -37.19 13.58
CA GLU A 141 42.20 -36.95 14.90
C GLU A 141 43.45 -36.06 14.82
N THR A 142 44.10 -36.00 13.66
CA THR A 142 45.37 -35.29 13.46
C THR A 142 45.36 -34.45 12.17
N VAL A 143 46.19 -33.41 12.14
CA VAL A 143 46.39 -32.57 10.94
C VAL A 143 46.91 -33.40 9.76
N ALA A 144 47.79 -34.39 10.02
CA ALA A 144 48.30 -35.28 8.98
C ALA A 144 47.17 -36.11 8.32
N ALA A 145 46.26 -36.67 9.14
CA ALA A 145 45.09 -37.38 8.60
C ALA A 145 44.17 -36.46 7.80
N ALA A 146 44.05 -35.19 8.19
CA ALA A 146 43.30 -34.20 7.43
C ALA A 146 43.98 -33.86 6.10
N GLN A 147 45.31 -33.77 6.05
CA GLN A 147 46.08 -33.54 4.82
C GLN A 147 45.93 -34.71 3.83
N ASP A 148 46.00 -35.95 4.31
CA ASP A 148 45.80 -37.14 3.47
C ASP A 148 44.37 -37.20 2.91
N ALA A 149 43.37 -36.93 3.77
CA ALA A 149 41.98 -36.85 3.35
C ALA A 149 41.77 -35.74 2.31
N ALA A 150 42.32 -34.54 2.54
CA ALA A 150 42.21 -33.41 1.62
C ALA A 150 42.91 -33.68 0.28
N ALA A 151 44.04 -34.37 0.27
CA ALA A 151 44.74 -34.78 -0.95
C ALA A 151 43.91 -35.77 -1.78
N SER A 152 43.18 -36.68 -1.12
CA SER A 152 42.29 -37.64 -1.80
C SER A 152 41.00 -37.00 -2.35
N VAL A 153 40.44 -36.03 -1.62
CA VAL A 153 39.18 -35.35 -1.97
C VAL A 153 39.41 -34.20 -2.97
N GLY A 154 40.55 -33.53 -2.88
CA GLY A 154 40.95 -32.37 -3.67
C GLY A 154 40.38 -31.05 -3.13
N PHE A 155 41.22 -30.00 -3.09
CA PHE A 155 40.83 -28.64 -2.68
C PHE A 155 39.90 -27.94 -3.71
N PRO A 156 39.04 -26.97 -3.30
CA PRO A 156 38.80 -26.56 -1.92
C PRO A 156 37.98 -27.59 -1.13
N VAL A 157 38.19 -27.60 0.19
CA VAL A 157 37.54 -28.51 1.15
C VAL A 157 36.92 -27.73 2.31
N MET A 158 35.96 -28.33 3.01
CA MET A 158 35.29 -27.78 4.17
C MET A 158 35.52 -28.69 5.37
N LEU A 159 36.15 -28.16 6.42
CA LEU A 159 36.21 -28.80 7.72
C LEU A 159 34.90 -28.54 8.47
N LYS A 160 34.37 -29.55 9.16
CA LYS A 160 33.14 -29.46 9.95
C LYS A 160 33.28 -30.25 11.26
N ALA A 161 32.76 -29.70 12.35
CA ALA A 161 32.61 -30.42 13.61
C ALA A 161 31.57 -31.55 13.47
N SER A 162 31.82 -32.73 14.06
CA SER A 162 30.87 -33.86 14.00
C SER A 162 29.65 -33.63 14.89
N ALA A 163 29.86 -33.05 16.07
CA ALA A 163 28.81 -32.55 16.95
C ALA A 163 28.60 -31.06 16.65
N GLY A 164 27.51 -30.70 15.98
CA GLY A 164 27.20 -29.29 15.69
C GLY A 164 26.12 -29.06 14.63
N GLY A 165 25.28 -28.05 14.89
CA GLY A 165 24.26 -27.52 13.98
C GLY A 165 24.43 -26.00 13.78
N GLY A 166 23.81 -25.44 12.73
CA GLY A 166 23.78 -23.99 12.52
C GLY A 166 25.10 -23.34 12.07
N GLY A 167 26.02 -24.12 11.50
CA GLY A 167 27.22 -23.61 10.83
C GLY A 167 28.36 -23.11 11.72
N ARG A 168 28.29 -23.34 13.04
CA ARG A 168 29.40 -23.17 13.98
C ARG A 168 30.38 -24.35 13.86
N GLY A 169 31.68 -24.09 13.99
CA GLY A 169 32.69 -25.14 13.81
C GLY A 169 32.83 -25.63 12.35
N MET A 170 32.67 -24.74 11.36
CA MET A 170 32.99 -25.02 9.95
C MET A 170 34.07 -24.10 9.42
N ARG A 171 34.99 -24.61 8.59
CA ARG A 171 36.08 -23.83 7.98
C ARG A 171 36.35 -24.26 6.54
N ARG A 172 36.20 -23.31 5.60
CA ARG A 172 36.67 -23.46 4.22
C ARG A 172 38.20 -23.43 4.20
N VAL A 173 38.79 -24.33 3.42
CA VAL A 173 40.24 -24.41 3.19
C VAL A 173 40.46 -24.52 1.69
N ASP A 174 41.13 -23.52 1.12
CA ASP A 174 41.36 -23.42 -0.33
C ASP A 174 42.72 -24.00 -0.75
N ARG A 175 43.71 -24.00 0.14
CA ARG A 175 45.07 -24.47 -0.15
C ARG A 175 45.59 -25.42 0.93
N PRO A 176 46.50 -26.36 0.58
CA PRO A 176 47.13 -27.26 1.55
C PRO A 176 47.79 -26.55 2.73
N ASP A 177 48.42 -25.40 2.49
CA ASP A 177 49.17 -24.65 3.50
C ASP A 177 48.26 -24.05 4.60
N ASP A 178 46.98 -23.83 4.30
CA ASP A 178 46.01 -23.25 5.24
C ASP A 178 45.35 -24.32 6.15
N LEU A 179 45.50 -25.60 5.81
CA LEU A 179 44.80 -26.71 6.46
C LEU A 179 45.20 -26.91 7.95
N PRO A 180 46.49 -26.82 8.35
CA PRO A 180 46.88 -27.00 9.75
C PRO A 180 46.20 -25.99 10.70
N ASP A 181 46.21 -24.71 10.35
CA ASP A 181 45.62 -23.64 11.15
C ASP A 181 44.10 -23.71 11.15
N ALA A 182 43.48 -24.02 10.00
CA ALA A 182 42.04 -24.21 9.92
C ALA A 182 41.56 -25.41 10.75
N PHE A 183 42.31 -26.52 10.76
CA PHE A 183 42.01 -27.72 11.54
C PHE A 183 42.09 -27.46 13.04
N ALA A 184 43.17 -26.83 13.51
CA ALA A 184 43.35 -26.49 14.92
C ALA A 184 42.23 -25.56 15.44
N ARG A 185 41.87 -24.54 14.66
CA ARG A 185 40.77 -23.61 15.02
C ARG A 185 39.41 -24.29 15.00
N CYS A 186 39.12 -25.11 13.98
CA CYS A 186 37.86 -25.84 13.86
C CYS A 186 37.65 -26.76 15.06
N ARG A 187 38.68 -27.51 15.44
CA ARG A 187 38.68 -28.40 16.60
C ARG A 187 38.52 -27.64 17.92
N SER A 188 39.31 -26.59 18.14
CA SER A 188 39.22 -25.79 19.37
C SER A 188 37.84 -25.15 19.53
N GLU A 189 37.24 -24.66 18.44
CA GLU A 189 35.87 -24.13 18.47
C GLU A 189 34.84 -25.23 18.75
N ALA A 190 35.01 -26.42 18.18
CA ALA A 190 34.13 -27.56 18.42
C ALA A 190 34.19 -28.04 19.88
N GLU A 191 35.39 -28.18 20.46
CA GLU A 191 35.58 -28.53 21.87
C GLU A 191 34.94 -27.48 22.79
N ALA A 192 35.16 -26.20 22.52
CA ALA A 192 34.61 -25.12 23.33
C ALA A 192 33.09 -24.99 23.23
N ALA A 193 32.50 -25.28 22.06
CA ALA A 193 31.08 -25.09 21.81
C ALA A 193 30.23 -26.33 22.12
N PHE A 194 30.77 -27.53 21.93
CA PHE A 194 30.01 -28.79 21.96
C PHE A 194 30.62 -29.85 22.90
N GLY A 195 31.78 -29.56 23.51
CA GLY A 195 32.49 -30.53 24.36
C GLY A 195 33.12 -31.68 23.58
N ASP A 196 33.01 -31.68 22.24
CA ASP A 196 33.57 -32.69 21.33
C ASP A 196 34.38 -32.00 20.22
N GLY A 197 35.68 -32.33 20.17
CA GLY A 197 36.63 -31.81 19.18
C GLY A 197 36.70 -32.59 17.88
N SER A 198 35.82 -33.55 17.67
CA SER A 198 35.81 -34.36 16.47
C SER A 198 35.51 -33.51 15.23
N VAL A 199 36.42 -33.54 14.25
CA VAL A 199 36.31 -32.79 12.99
C VAL A 199 36.33 -33.77 11.82
N PHE A 200 35.47 -33.59 10.83
CA PHE A 200 35.53 -34.30 9.55
C PHE A 200 35.74 -33.32 8.40
N LEU A 201 36.18 -33.85 7.25
CA LEU A 201 36.48 -33.06 6.07
C LEU A 201 35.54 -33.45 4.93
N GLU A 202 35.06 -32.47 4.19
CA GLU A 202 34.25 -32.68 2.99
C GLU A 202 34.77 -31.88 1.81
N LYS A 203 34.44 -32.32 0.61
CA LYS A 203 34.55 -31.52 -0.59
C LYS A 203 33.67 -30.28 -0.42
N LEU A 204 34.23 -29.10 -0.67
CA LEU A 204 33.41 -27.92 -0.75
C LEU A 204 32.68 -27.92 -2.10
N VAL A 205 31.35 -27.94 -2.06
CA VAL A 205 30.54 -27.58 -3.23
C VAL A 205 30.53 -26.05 -3.26
N GLU A 206 31.11 -25.44 -4.30
CA GLU A 206 31.47 -24.01 -4.25
C GLU A 206 30.30 -23.06 -4.49
N ARG A 207 29.40 -23.37 -5.42
CA ARG A 207 28.22 -22.55 -5.74
C ARG A 207 26.92 -23.38 -5.76
N PRO A 208 26.59 -24.13 -4.69
CA PRO A 208 25.39 -24.95 -4.68
C PRO A 208 24.13 -24.12 -4.49
N ARG A 209 23.01 -24.70 -4.93
CA ARG A 209 21.69 -24.40 -4.38
C ARG A 209 21.43 -25.30 -3.18
N HIS A 210 20.84 -24.75 -2.12
CA HIS A 210 20.37 -25.54 -0.99
C HIS A 210 18.90 -25.89 -1.23
N ILE A 211 18.64 -27.15 -1.61
CA ILE A 211 17.29 -27.64 -1.92
C ILE A 211 16.83 -28.61 -0.83
N GLU A 212 15.58 -28.48 -0.44
CA GLU A 212 14.97 -29.26 0.63
C GLU A 212 13.72 -29.94 0.14
N VAL A 213 13.46 -31.17 0.57
CA VAL A 213 12.22 -31.87 0.25
C VAL A 213 11.38 -32.00 1.52
N GLN A 214 10.14 -31.50 1.48
CA GLN A 214 9.17 -31.78 2.53
C GLN A 214 8.76 -33.24 2.44
N VAL A 215 9.05 -34.04 3.46
CA VAL A 215 8.54 -35.41 3.59
C VAL A 215 7.43 -35.47 4.63
N LEU A 216 6.47 -36.36 4.39
CA LEU A 216 5.40 -36.67 5.32
C LEU A 216 5.17 -38.18 5.31
N ALA A 217 5.15 -38.80 6.48
CA ALA A 217 4.97 -40.24 6.63
C ALA A 217 3.95 -40.58 7.71
N ASP A 218 3.17 -41.64 7.51
CA ASP A 218 2.18 -42.11 8.48
C ASP A 218 2.69 -43.30 9.31
N GLY A 219 1.93 -43.67 10.35
CA GLY A 219 2.26 -44.82 11.20
C GLY A 219 2.11 -46.19 10.51
N ALA A 220 1.55 -46.24 9.30
CA ALA A 220 1.45 -47.46 8.49
C ALA A 220 2.67 -47.69 7.59
N GLY A 221 3.63 -46.76 7.58
CA GLY A 221 4.86 -46.83 6.80
C GLY A 221 4.71 -46.27 5.37
N HIS A 222 3.61 -45.60 5.07
CA HIS A 222 3.50 -44.83 3.83
C HIS A 222 4.28 -43.52 3.97
N THR A 223 4.92 -43.10 2.88
CA THR A 223 5.74 -41.89 2.83
C THR A 223 5.53 -41.20 1.50
N THR A 224 5.28 -39.89 1.55
CA THR A 224 5.13 -39.02 0.39
C THR A 224 6.03 -37.79 0.53
N HIS A 225 6.17 -37.02 -0.55
CA HIS A 225 6.75 -35.69 -0.52
C HIS A 225 5.68 -34.61 -0.79
N LEU A 226 5.90 -33.41 -0.26
CA LEU A 226 5.08 -32.23 -0.60
C LEU A 226 5.88 -31.20 -1.38
N TRP A 227 6.72 -31.70 -2.28
CA TRP A 227 7.62 -30.93 -3.16
C TRP A 227 8.82 -30.32 -2.44
N GLU A 228 9.68 -29.70 -3.23
CA GLU A 228 10.92 -29.11 -2.79
C GLU A 228 10.82 -27.60 -2.52
N ARG A 229 11.71 -27.11 -1.65
CA ARG A 229 11.97 -25.70 -1.40
C ARG A 229 13.41 -25.36 -1.77
N ASP A 230 13.64 -24.12 -2.18
CA ASP A 230 14.96 -23.54 -2.35
C ASP A 230 15.24 -22.59 -1.18
N CYS A 231 16.23 -22.95 -0.37
CA CYS A 231 16.68 -22.24 0.82
C CYS A 231 18.11 -21.70 0.61
N SER A 232 18.51 -21.42 -0.63
CA SER A 232 19.86 -20.99 -0.97
C SER A 232 20.22 -19.61 -0.41
N VAL A 233 19.25 -18.74 -0.19
CA VAL A 233 19.50 -17.38 0.31
C VAL A 233 19.72 -17.41 1.82
N GLN A 234 21.00 -17.40 2.22
CA GLN A 234 21.43 -17.55 3.61
C GLN A 234 22.46 -16.50 4.03
N LEU A 235 22.37 -16.03 5.28
CA LEU A 235 23.35 -15.16 5.91
C LEU A 235 24.08 -15.91 7.03
N ARG A 236 25.39 -16.13 6.87
CA ARG A 236 26.20 -16.90 7.83
C ARG A 236 25.58 -18.27 8.18
N ASN A 237 25.08 -18.97 7.15
CA ASN A 237 24.37 -20.26 7.24
C ASN A 237 22.98 -20.20 7.91
N GLN A 238 22.43 -19.02 8.19
CA GLN A 238 21.03 -18.86 8.59
C GLN A 238 20.17 -18.58 7.36
N LYS A 239 19.09 -19.33 7.17
CA LYS A 239 18.14 -19.14 6.06
C LYS A 239 17.41 -17.81 6.24
N VAL A 240 17.29 -17.02 5.16
CA VAL A 240 16.73 -15.66 5.19
C VAL A 240 15.51 -15.54 4.27
N VAL A 241 15.60 -16.13 3.08
CA VAL A 241 14.52 -16.18 2.10
C VAL A 241 14.38 -17.60 1.58
N GLU A 242 13.17 -18.11 1.53
CA GLU A 242 12.84 -19.46 1.06
C GLU A 242 11.80 -19.40 -0.06
N ILE A 243 11.95 -20.27 -1.06
CA ILE A 243 11.12 -20.28 -2.27
C ILE A 243 10.56 -21.69 -2.48
N ALA A 244 9.28 -21.82 -2.80
CA ALA A 244 8.66 -23.08 -3.21
C ALA A 244 7.83 -22.91 -4.50
N PRO A 245 7.85 -23.86 -5.45
CA PRO A 245 8.89 -24.87 -5.61
C PRO A 245 10.23 -24.22 -6.04
N ALA A 246 11.32 -25.00 -6.07
CA ALA A 246 12.60 -24.52 -6.56
C ALA A 246 12.52 -24.18 -8.07
N HIS A 247 12.76 -22.93 -8.44
CA HIS A 247 12.66 -22.50 -9.84
C HIS A 247 13.82 -23.05 -10.69
N GLY A 248 13.57 -23.36 -11.96
CA GLY A 248 14.61 -23.73 -12.93
C GLY A 248 15.35 -25.06 -12.70
N LEU A 249 14.89 -25.93 -11.78
CA LEU A 249 15.45 -27.29 -11.66
C LEU A 249 15.03 -28.14 -12.87
N ASP A 250 16.00 -28.85 -13.46
CA ASP A 250 15.75 -29.86 -14.48
C ASP A 250 14.74 -30.91 -13.95
N PRO A 251 13.69 -31.27 -14.71
CA PRO A 251 12.66 -32.20 -14.24
C PRO A 251 13.20 -33.57 -13.84
N ALA A 252 14.23 -34.09 -14.52
CA ALA A 252 14.81 -35.39 -14.19
C ALA A 252 15.65 -35.31 -12.91
N LEU A 253 16.39 -34.20 -12.71
CA LEU A 253 17.08 -33.93 -11.45
C LEU A 253 16.10 -33.77 -10.29
N ARG A 254 15.02 -32.99 -10.47
CA ARG A 254 13.94 -32.86 -9.49
C ARG A 254 13.38 -34.22 -9.09
N GLY A 255 13.04 -35.06 -10.07
CA GLY A 255 12.54 -36.42 -9.82
C GLY A 255 13.47 -37.23 -8.92
N ARG A 256 14.78 -37.25 -9.23
CA ARG A 256 15.78 -37.95 -8.40
C ARG A 256 15.84 -37.43 -6.97
N ILE A 257 15.83 -36.11 -6.78
CA ILE A 257 15.90 -35.48 -5.45
C ILE A 257 14.66 -35.86 -4.60
N LEU A 258 13.47 -35.80 -5.21
CA LEU A 258 12.21 -36.16 -4.56
C LEU A 258 12.17 -37.66 -4.20
N ASP A 259 12.55 -38.53 -5.14
CA ASP A 259 12.60 -39.98 -4.94
C ASP A 259 13.60 -40.36 -3.83
N ASP A 260 14.78 -39.76 -3.84
CA ASP A 260 15.82 -40.01 -2.85
C ASP A 260 15.37 -39.60 -1.44
N ALA A 261 14.67 -38.46 -1.31
CA ALA A 261 14.11 -38.02 -0.04
C ALA A 261 13.07 -39.01 0.51
N VAL A 262 12.14 -39.47 -0.34
CA VAL A 262 11.13 -40.46 0.05
C VAL A 262 11.77 -41.81 0.41
N ARG A 263 12.77 -42.26 -0.37
CA ARG A 263 13.51 -43.51 -0.10
C ARG A 263 14.24 -43.45 1.23
N LEU A 264 14.91 -42.35 1.54
CA LEU A 264 15.61 -42.15 2.79
C LEU A 264 14.66 -42.16 3.99
N ALA A 265 13.57 -41.38 3.91
CA ALA A 265 12.57 -41.31 4.98
C ALA A 265 11.90 -42.68 5.22
N ARG A 266 11.53 -43.40 4.16
CA ARG A 266 10.96 -44.74 4.26
C ARG A 266 11.92 -45.74 4.91
N ALA A 267 13.19 -45.74 4.49
CA ALA A 267 14.20 -46.65 5.04
C ALA A 267 14.55 -46.35 6.50
N GLY A 268 14.44 -45.09 6.92
CA GLY A 268 14.60 -44.67 8.32
C GLY A 268 13.35 -44.88 9.17
N HIS A 269 12.31 -45.55 8.64
CA HIS A 269 11.01 -45.74 9.31
C HIS A 269 10.44 -44.42 9.87
N TYR A 270 10.58 -43.36 9.08
CA TYR A 270 10.17 -42.02 9.48
C TYR A 270 8.65 -41.95 9.66
N VAL A 271 8.19 -41.14 10.62
CA VAL A 271 6.78 -40.85 10.87
C VAL A 271 6.64 -39.35 11.07
N ASN A 272 5.50 -38.80 10.68
CA ASN A 272 5.16 -37.39 10.77
C ASN A 272 5.92 -36.52 9.74
N ALA A 273 5.96 -35.19 9.93
CA ALA A 273 6.61 -34.26 9.01
C ALA A 273 8.11 -34.13 9.26
N GLY A 274 8.89 -34.12 8.17
CA GLY A 274 10.34 -33.91 8.19
C GLY A 274 10.86 -33.24 6.93
N THR A 275 12.14 -32.89 6.93
CA THR A 275 12.79 -32.31 5.75
C THR A 275 14.08 -33.05 5.42
N VAL A 276 14.26 -33.46 4.17
CA VAL A 276 15.54 -33.97 3.65
C VAL A 276 16.25 -32.85 2.88
N GLU A 277 17.48 -32.53 3.27
CA GLU A 277 18.25 -31.40 2.73
C GLU A 277 19.35 -31.87 1.76
N PHE A 278 19.51 -31.16 0.65
CA PHE A 278 20.45 -31.43 -0.42
C PHE A 278 21.23 -30.19 -0.85
N LEU A 279 22.52 -30.36 -1.18
CA LEU A 279 23.27 -29.41 -2.01
C LEU A 279 23.12 -29.83 -3.46
N VAL A 280 22.64 -28.92 -4.30
CA VAL A 280 22.45 -29.16 -5.73
C VAL A 280 23.42 -28.29 -6.53
N ASP A 281 24.20 -28.91 -7.40
CA ASP A 281 25.00 -28.26 -8.43
C ASP A 281 24.18 -28.35 -9.74
N PRO A 282 23.39 -27.30 -10.07
CA PRO A 282 22.51 -27.34 -11.23
C PRO A 282 23.30 -27.36 -12.54
N GLU A 283 24.53 -26.82 -12.57
CA GLU A 283 25.38 -26.80 -13.76
C GLU A 283 25.85 -28.20 -14.16
N ARG A 284 26.15 -29.06 -13.17
CA ARG A 284 26.59 -30.44 -13.38
C ARG A 284 25.45 -31.46 -13.32
N GLY A 285 24.27 -31.04 -12.85
CA GLY A 285 23.12 -31.91 -12.63
C GLY A 285 23.32 -32.90 -11.47
N GLU A 286 24.17 -32.53 -10.50
CA GLU A 286 24.54 -33.35 -9.35
C GLU A 286 23.81 -32.84 -8.09
N HIS A 287 23.39 -33.75 -7.22
CA HIS A 287 22.81 -33.43 -5.91
C HIS A 287 23.46 -34.27 -4.83
N TYR A 288 23.59 -33.73 -3.63
CA TYR A 288 24.30 -34.36 -2.52
C TYR A 288 23.48 -34.23 -1.23
N PHE A 289 23.15 -35.35 -0.60
CA PHE A 289 22.48 -35.38 0.70
C PHE A 289 23.36 -34.70 1.77
N ILE A 290 22.74 -33.80 2.55
CA ILE A 290 23.37 -33.10 3.66
C ILE A 290 22.95 -33.73 4.99
N GLU A 291 21.66 -33.61 5.30
CA GLU A 291 21.04 -34.03 6.55
C GLU A 291 19.53 -34.21 6.37
N CYS A 292 18.88 -34.85 7.35
CA CYS A 292 17.44 -34.92 7.46
C CYS A 292 17.07 -34.26 8.78
N ASN A 293 16.27 -33.20 8.74
CA ASN A 293 15.81 -32.49 9.92
C ASN A 293 14.52 -33.15 10.41
N PRO A 294 14.51 -33.85 11.56
CA PRO A 294 13.41 -34.72 11.92
C PRO A 294 12.29 -33.95 12.66
N ARG A 295 11.81 -32.86 12.06
CA ARG A 295 10.81 -31.95 12.64
C ARG A 295 10.15 -31.07 11.58
N ILE A 296 9.10 -30.35 11.98
CA ILE A 296 8.61 -29.20 11.21
C ILE A 296 9.71 -28.14 11.10
N GLN A 297 9.82 -27.48 9.95
CA GLN A 297 10.76 -26.38 9.75
C GLN A 297 10.05 -25.03 9.73
N VAL A 298 10.81 -23.95 9.91
CA VAL A 298 10.28 -22.57 9.98
C VAL A 298 9.53 -22.22 8.67
N GLU A 299 10.12 -22.63 7.56
CA GLU A 299 9.75 -22.47 6.16
C GLU A 299 8.73 -23.48 5.62
N HIS A 300 8.09 -24.28 6.49
CA HIS A 300 7.00 -25.17 6.07
C HIS A 300 5.86 -24.41 5.35
N THR A 301 5.66 -23.14 5.71
CA THR A 301 4.63 -22.23 5.19
C THR A 301 4.64 -22.07 3.66
N VAL A 302 5.81 -22.01 3.01
CA VAL A 302 5.86 -21.92 1.53
C VAL A 302 5.36 -23.20 0.88
N THR A 303 5.54 -24.35 1.56
CA THR A 303 5.00 -25.63 1.11
C THR A 303 3.47 -25.66 1.25
N GLU A 304 2.95 -25.15 2.37
CA GLU A 304 1.49 -25.02 2.58
C GLU A 304 0.84 -24.11 1.52
N GLU A 305 1.46 -22.97 1.20
CA GLU A 305 0.91 -22.03 0.20
C GLU A 305 0.80 -22.65 -1.19
N VAL A 306 1.82 -23.41 -1.63
CA VAL A 306 1.81 -24.00 -2.98
C VAL A 306 1.02 -25.30 -3.07
N THR A 307 0.89 -26.07 -1.99
CA THR A 307 0.16 -27.35 -2.00
C THR A 307 -1.27 -27.24 -1.47
N GLY A 308 -1.50 -26.36 -0.49
CA GLY A 308 -2.75 -26.26 0.26
C GLY A 308 -2.91 -27.24 1.40
N ALA A 309 -1.90 -28.08 1.65
CA ALA A 309 -1.90 -28.96 2.80
C ALA A 309 -1.49 -28.15 4.05
N ASP A 310 -2.33 -28.16 5.08
CA ASP A 310 -1.92 -27.67 6.41
C ASP A 310 -1.04 -28.74 7.05
N LEU A 311 0.26 -28.44 7.17
CA LEU A 311 1.25 -29.41 7.64
C LEU A 311 1.05 -29.73 9.11
N LEU A 312 0.71 -28.75 9.95
CA LEU A 312 0.55 -28.94 11.40
C LEU A 312 -0.72 -29.75 11.70
N GLU A 313 -1.82 -29.51 10.99
CA GLU A 313 -3.00 -30.37 11.07
C GLU A 313 -2.67 -31.80 10.65
N ALA A 314 -1.89 -31.97 9.58
CA ALA A 314 -1.42 -33.29 9.16
C ALA A 314 -0.56 -33.96 10.23
N GLN A 315 0.33 -33.21 10.91
CA GLN A 315 1.13 -33.73 12.02
C GLN A 315 0.24 -34.29 13.15
N PHE A 316 -0.81 -33.56 13.54
CA PHE A 316 -1.75 -34.00 14.58
C PHE A 316 -2.58 -35.20 14.16
N ARG A 317 -3.09 -35.22 12.92
CA ARG A 317 -3.90 -36.34 12.40
C ARG A 317 -3.09 -37.63 12.30
N ILE A 318 -1.85 -37.54 11.81
CA ILE A 318 -0.92 -38.68 11.77
C ILE A 318 -0.58 -39.15 13.19
N ALA A 319 -0.31 -38.22 14.12
CA ALA A 319 -0.08 -38.57 15.53
C ALA A 319 -1.31 -39.21 16.19
N ALA A 320 -2.52 -38.90 15.72
CA ALA A 320 -3.76 -39.53 16.14
C ALA A 320 -4.03 -40.90 15.48
N GLY A 321 -3.17 -41.34 14.56
CA GLY A 321 -3.21 -42.65 13.89
C GLY A 321 -3.82 -42.65 12.49
N GLU A 322 -4.13 -41.49 11.91
CA GLU A 322 -4.64 -41.42 10.53
C GLU A 322 -3.53 -41.67 9.49
N THR A 323 -3.90 -42.27 8.36
CA THR A 323 -2.99 -42.58 7.25
C THR A 323 -2.91 -41.44 6.23
N LEU A 324 -1.87 -41.42 5.40
CA LEU A 324 -1.77 -40.45 4.30
C LEU A 324 -2.98 -40.50 3.36
N ALA A 325 -3.61 -41.67 3.20
CA ALA A 325 -4.83 -41.82 2.42
C ALA A 325 -6.03 -41.11 3.07
N ASP A 326 -6.18 -41.19 4.39
CA ASP A 326 -7.25 -40.50 5.14
C ASP A 326 -7.10 -38.96 5.08
N LEU A 327 -5.87 -38.48 4.94
CA LEU A 327 -5.56 -37.07 4.75
C LEU A 327 -5.72 -36.62 3.28
N GLY A 328 -5.92 -37.53 2.33
CA GLY A 328 -5.92 -37.22 0.90
C GLY A 328 -4.53 -36.86 0.36
N LEU A 329 -3.47 -37.34 1.02
CA LEU A 329 -2.05 -37.06 0.75
C LEU A 329 -1.26 -38.33 0.40
N ALA A 330 -1.93 -39.42 -0.02
CA ALA A 330 -1.25 -40.62 -0.50
C ALA A 330 -0.33 -40.31 -1.70
N GLU A 331 -0.74 -39.36 -2.53
CA GLU A 331 0.05 -38.80 -3.62
C GLU A 331 0.36 -37.32 -3.35
N PRO A 332 1.50 -36.78 -3.82
CA PRO A 332 1.83 -35.37 -3.71
C PRO A 332 0.75 -34.47 -4.36
N PRO A 333 0.21 -33.45 -3.66
CA PRO A 333 -0.73 -32.50 -4.24
C PRO A 333 -0.11 -31.69 -5.39
N PRO A 334 -0.88 -31.24 -6.40
CA PRO A 334 -0.34 -30.41 -7.46
C PRO A 334 0.12 -29.03 -6.94
N VAL A 335 1.24 -28.54 -7.49
CA VAL A 335 1.80 -27.23 -7.14
C VAL A 335 0.97 -26.09 -7.72
N ARG A 336 0.68 -25.07 -6.89
CA ARG A 336 -0.10 -23.88 -7.25
C ARG A 336 0.78 -22.63 -7.30
N GLY A 337 1.46 -22.44 -8.44
CA GLY A 337 2.34 -21.29 -8.66
C GLY A 337 3.61 -21.34 -7.81
N TYR A 338 4.05 -20.18 -7.33
CA TYR A 338 5.21 -20.04 -6.45
C TYR A 338 4.83 -19.36 -5.13
N ALA A 339 5.55 -19.66 -4.06
CA ALA A 339 5.52 -18.93 -2.80
C ALA A 339 6.94 -18.55 -2.36
N VAL A 340 7.06 -17.36 -1.77
CA VAL A 340 8.33 -16.82 -1.25
C VAL A 340 8.10 -16.38 0.19
N GLN A 341 8.90 -16.90 1.11
CA GLN A 341 8.96 -16.47 2.50
C GLN A 341 10.19 -15.60 2.76
N ALA A 342 10.03 -14.58 3.61
CA ALA A 342 11.11 -13.78 4.15
C ALA A 342 11.04 -13.75 5.70
N ARG A 343 12.18 -13.97 6.37
CA ARG A 343 12.27 -13.99 7.84
C ARG A 343 12.57 -12.60 8.41
N VAL A 344 11.62 -12.04 9.17
CA VAL A 344 11.76 -10.73 9.82
C VAL A 344 12.30 -10.91 11.24
N THR A 345 13.47 -10.31 11.48
CA THR A 345 14.23 -10.44 12.74
C THR A 345 14.50 -9.09 13.37
N ALA A 346 14.60 -9.08 14.70
CA ALA A 346 15.12 -7.95 15.47
C ALA A 346 16.64 -7.88 15.32
N VAL A 347 17.19 -6.70 15.02
CA VAL A 347 18.65 -6.50 14.89
C VAL A 347 19.27 -5.76 16.07
N GLY A 348 18.47 -5.42 17.08
CA GLY A 348 18.89 -4.76 18.31
C GLY A 348 17.79 -4.76 19.38
N ALA A 349 18.09 -4.21 20.55
CA ALA A 349 17.11 -4.04 21.61
C ALA A 349 16.06 -2.97 21.23
N GLY A 350 14.85 -3.13 21.72
CA GLY A 350 13.74 -2.21 21.47
C GLY A 350 12.41 -2.79 21.89
N THR A 351 11.36 -1.98 21.79
CA THR A 351 9.98 -2.38 22.06
C THR A 351 9.12 -1.99 20.88
N LEU A 352 8.21 -2.88 20.45
CA LEU A 352 7.27 -2.59 19.36
C LEU A 352 6.28 -1.48 19.78
N THR A 353 6.56 -0.23 19.42
CA THR A 353 5.68 0.93 19.65
C THR A 353 4.69 1.16 18.50
N GLY A 354 4.95 0.55 17.35
CA GLY A 354 4.06 0.50 16.20
C GLY A 354 4.18 -0.85 15.52
N TYR A 355 3.04 -1.47 15.21
CA TYR A 355 2.99 -2.80 14.63
C TYR A 355 1.76 -2.96 13.74
N ARG A 356 1.96 -3.20 12.44
CA ARG A 356 0.91 -3.62 11.52
C ARG A 356 1.48 -4.56 10.47
N GLU A 357 0.97 -5.77 10.46
CA GLU A 357 1.30 -6.78 9.46
C GLU A 357 0.75 -6.38 8.07
N PRO A 358 1.48 -6.70 6.99
CA PRO A 358 0.95 -6.60 5.64
C PRO A 358 -0.18 -7.60 5.42
N GLY A 359 -1.07 -7.33 4.47
CA GLY A 359 -2.20 -8.20 4.18
C GLY A 359 -2.67 -8.12 2.74
N GLY A 360 -3.79 -8.76 2.43
CA GLY A 360 -4.38 -8.81 1.09
C GLY A 360 -4.21 -10.17 0.41
N PRO A 361 -4.78 -10.34 -0.80
CA PRO A 361 -4.81 -11.64 -1.47
C PRO A 361 -3.40 -12.19 -1.72
N GLY A 362 -3.17 -13.42 -1.27
CA GLY A 362 -1.90 -14.11 -1.48
C GLY A 362 -0.74 -13.60 -0.62
N VAL A 363 -1.02 -12.85 0.46
CA VAL A 363 -0.04 -12.49 1.49
C VAL A 363 -0.48 -13.13 2.81
N ARG A 364 0.43 -13.85 3.45
CA ARG A 364 0.28 -14.50 4.75
C ARG A 364 1.40 -14.02 5.68
N VAL A 365 1.06 -13.79 6.94
CA VAL A 365 2.03 -13.45 7.98
C VAL A 365 1.82 -14.39 9.16
N ASP A 366 2.89 -15.11 9.50
CA ASP A 366 2.97 -15.88 10.74
C ASP A 366 3.87 -15.08 11.68
N SER A 367 3.39 -14.69 12.86
CA SER A 367 4.15 -13.83 13.78
C SER A 367 3.81 -14.09 15.25
N CYS A 368 4.68 -13.58 16.13
CA CYS A 368 4.41 -13.40 17.56
C CYS A 368 4.47 -11.92 17.99
N GLY A 369 4.47 -10.99 17.02
CA GLY A 369 4.57 -9.55 17.28
C GLY A 369 3.26 -8.95 17.79
N TYR A 370 3.35 -8.03 18.75
CA TYR A 370 2.23 -7.22 19.23
C TYR A 370 2.76 -5.90 19.81
N LEU A 371 1.89 -4.89 19.90
CA LEU A 371 2.26 -3.59 20.48
C LEU A 371 2.68 -3.75 21.95
N GLY A 372 3.85 -3.24 22.30
CA GLY A 372 4.47 -3.37 23.63
C GLY A 372 5.40 -4.57 23.77
N LEU A 373 5.53 -5.44 22.76
CA LEU A 373 6.50 -6.54 22.81
C LEU A 373 7.94 -6.01 22.76
N ALA A 374 8.72 -6.37 23.77
CA ALA A 374 10.18 -6.28 23.75
C ALA A 374 10.75 -7.70 23.62
N PRO A 375 11.24 -8.13 22.43
CA PRO A 375 11.78 -9.47 22.27
C PRO A 375 12.92 -9.74 23.27
N PRO A 376 12.84 -10.79 24.11
CA PRO A 376 13.91 -11.07 25.06
C PRO A 376 15.20 -11.46 24.32
N PRO A 377 16.35 -10.86 24.66
CA PRO A 377 17.60 -11.06 23.93
C PRO A 377 18.17 -12.49 24.06
N GLN A 378 17.66 -13.30 24.98
CA GLN A 378 18.08 -14.68 25.18
C GLN A 378 17.53 -15.65 24.11
N PHE A 379 16.49 -15.25 23.38
CA PHE A 379 15.85 -16.10 22.36
C PHE A 379 16.22 -15.68 20.93
N ASP A 380 15.83 -16.52 19.97
CA ASP A 380 15.97 -16.23 18.54
C ASP A 380 15.33 -14.87 18.19
N PRO A 381 16.01 -14.03 17.40
CA PRO A 381 15.53 -12.68 17.08
C PRO A 381 14.38 -12.66 16.07
N MET A 382 14.03 -13.77 15.43
CA MET A 382 12.89 -13.84 14.51
C MET A 382 11.58 -13.75 15.26
N PHE A 383 10.71 -12.84 14.82
CA PHE A 383 9.38 -12.67 15.41
C PHE A 383 8.25 -12.64 14.37
N ALA A 384 8.57 -12.61 13.07
CA ALA A 384 7.59 -12.73 12.01
C ALA A 384 8.17 -13.36 10.74
N LYS A 385 7.31 -14.00 9.96
CA LYS A 385 7.57 -14.51 8.62
C LYS A 385 6.55 -13.91 7.67
N VAL A 386 7.01 -13.29 6.60
CA VAL A 386 6.15 -12.77 5.54
C VAL A 386 6.20 -13.74 4.37
N ILE A 387 5.06 -14.31 4.02
CA ILE A 387 4.91 -15.28 2.94
C ILE A 387 4.00 -14.70 1.87
N ALA A 388 4.43 -14.70 0.61
CA ALA A 388 3.57 -14.29 -0.48
C ALA A 388 3.60 -15.27 -1.65
N ARG A 389 2.44 -15.42 -2.29
CA ARG A 389 2.21 -16.30 -3.43
C ARG A 389 2.17 -15.54 -4.75
N SER A 390 2.58 -16.19 -5.83
CA SER A 390 2.47 -15.69 -7.20
C SER A 390 1.04 -15.28 -7.53
N ASN A 391 0.88 -14.23 -8.33
CA ASN A 391 -0.45 -13.84 -8.82
C ASN A 391 -0.97 -14.81 -9.90
N SER A 392 -2.02 -14.43 -10.62
CA SER A 392 -2.60 -15.23 -11.71
C SER A 392 -1.63 -15.58 -12.85
N THR A 393 -0.46 -14.94 -12.93
CA THR A 393 0.59 -15.32 -13.88
C THR A 393 1.33 -16.60 -13.48
N GLY A 394 1.27 -16.99 -12.19
CA GLY A 394 1.92 -18.20 -11.69
C GLY A 394 3.45 -18.18 -11.76
N THR A 395 4.08 -17.00 -11.82
CA THR A 395 5.53 -16.85 -12.00
C THR A 395 6.27 -16.58 -10.69
N LEU A 396 7.53 -17.02 -10.58
CA LEU A 396 8.40 -16.70 -9.43
C LEU A 396 8.56 -15.19 -9.26
N ALA A 397 8.80 -14.45 -10.35
CA ALA A 397 8.96 -13.01 -10.33
C ALA A 397 7.76 -12.32 -9.65
N SER A 398 6.53 -12.76 -9.93
CA SER A 398 5.34 -12.20 -9.29
C SER A 398 5.21 -12.52 -7.80
N ALA A 399 5.76 -13.66 -7.34
CA ALA A 399 5.80 -14.00 -5.92
C ALA A 399 6.88 -13.16 -5.19
N VAL A 400 8.07 -13.02 -5.79
CA VAL A 400 9.16 -12.16 -5.28
C VAL A 400 8.72 -10.71 -5.17
N GLU A 401 8.09 -10.17 -6.22
CA GLU A 401 7.57 -8.80 -6.22
C GLU A 401 6.50 -8.61 -5.12
N ARG A 402 5.57 -9.55 -4.98
CA ARG A 402 4.54 -9.49 -3.94
C ARG A 402 5.14 -9.57 -2.53
N THR A 403 6.14 -10.42 -2.29
CA THR A 403 6.84 -10.48 -0.99
C THR A 403 7.58 -9.18 -0.71
N ALA A 404 8.24 -8.59 -1.71
CA ALA A 404 8.92 -7.30 -1.55
C ALA A 404 7.95 -6.14 -1.24
N GLN A 405 6.78 -6.13 -1.89
CA GLN A 405 5.68 -5.20 -1.60
C GLN A 405 5.14 -5.39 -0.18
N ALA A 406 4.86 -6.63 0.22
CA ALA A 406 4.38 -6.95 1.58
C ALA A 406 5.39 -6.50 2.65
N LEU A 407 6.69 -6.71 2.44
CA LEU A 407 7.73 -6.19 3.34
C LEU A 407 7.76 -4.66 3.38
N GLY A 408 7.49 -4.00 2.25
CA GLY A 408 7.35 -2.55 2.17
C GLY A 408 6.09 -1.97 2.81
N GLU A 409 5.10 -2.82 3.10
CA GLU A 409 3.87 -2.47 3.82
C GLU A 409 3.92 -2.84 5.31
N PHE A 410 4.90 -3.66 5.72
CA PHE A 410 5.05 -4.09 7.11
C PHE A 410 5.49 -2.92 8.00
N TYR A 411 4.56 -2.41 8.80
CA TYR A 411 4.85 -1.36 9.77
C TYR A 411 5.39 -1.93 11.07
N ILE A 412 6.64 -1.62 11.37
CA ILE A 412 7.29 -1.89 12.65
C ILE A 412 7.97 -0.59 13.11
N ALA A 413 7.68 -0.16 14.33
CA ALA A 413 8.30 1.00 14.98
C ALA A 413 8.76 0.66 16.41
N GLY A 414 9.81 1.34 16.88
CA GLY A 414 10.40 1.16 18.22
C GLY A 414 11.33 -0.06 18.38
N LEU A 415 11.37 -0.96 17.40
CA LEU A 415 12.29 -2.10 17.35
C LEU A 415 13.07 -2.09 16.02
N PRO A 416 14.41 -2.02 16.03
CA PRO A 416 15.22 -2.15 14.82
C PRO A 416 15.08 -3.54 14.19
N THR A 417 14.88 -3.61 12.86
CA THR A 417 14.68 -4.87 12.13
C THR A 417 15.48 -4.98 10.84
N ASN A 418 15.50 -6.17 10.25
CA ASN A 418 16.16 -6.47 8.98
C ASN A 418 15.29 -6.19 7.72
N LEU A 419 14.18 -5.45 7.82
CA LEU A 419 13.26 -5.23 6.67
C LEU A 419 13.95 -4.64 5.43
N GLY A 420 14.80 -3.63 5.61
CA GLY A 420 15.54 -3.02 4.48
C GLY A 420 16.50 -3.99 3.80
N GLN A 421 17.13 -4.88 4.58
CA GLN A 421 17.98 -5.95 4.06
C GLN A 421 17.17 -6.94 3.21
N LEU A 422 16.02 -7.40 3.71
CA LEU A 422 15.15 -8.34 3.00
C LEU A 422 14.66 -7.77 1.66
N GLN A 423 14.30 -6.48 1.62
CA GLN A 423 13.91 -5.81 0.37
C GLN A 423 15.06 -5.76 -0.64
N ALA A 424 16.28 -5.46 -0.20
CA ALA A 424 17.46 -5.45 -1.06
C ALA A 424 17.77 -6.85 -1.62
N ILE A 425 17.65 -7.89 -0.79
CA ILE A 425 17.84 -9.29 -1.20
C ILE A 425 16.81 -9.69 -2.26
N LEU A 426 15.53 -9.40 -2.05
CA LEU A 426 14.48 -9.75 -3.02
C LEU A 426 14.60 -8.97 -4.34
N ALA A 427 15.19 -7.77 -4.31
CA ALA A 427 15.48 -7.00 -5.51
C ALA A 427 16.68 -7.54 -6.32
N ALA A 428 17.49 -8.45 -5.76
CA ALA A 428 18.63 -9.00 -6.44
C ALA A 428 18.20 -9.88 -7.64
N PRO A 429 18.74 -9.64 -8.87
CA PRO A 429 18.33 -10.39 -10.06
C PRO A 429 18.42 -11.91 -9.91
N ALA A 430 19.45 -12.41 -9.21
CA ALA A 430 19.66 -13.82 -8.95
C ALA A 430 18.47 -14.48 -8.19
N VAL A 431 17.80 -13.74 -7.29
CA VAL A 431 16.62 -14.25 -6.56
C VAL A 431 15.41 -14.34 -7.49
N SER A 432 15.12 -13.27 -8.22
CA SER A 432 13.98 -13.23 -9.17
C SER A 432 14.10 -14.23 -10.33
N ALA A 433 15.34 -14.52 -10.75
CA ALA A 433 15.65 -15.51 -11.78
C ALA A 433 15.70 -16.95 -11.25
N GLY A 434 15.58 -17.16 -9.93
CA GLY A 434 15.70 -18.48 -9.30
C GLY A 434 17.11 -19.08 -9.37
N ASP A 435 18.12 -18.22 -9.53
CA ASP A 435 19.54 -18.60 -9.67
C ASP A 435 20.37 -18.27 -8.41
N ALA A 436 19.72 -17.89 -7.31
CA ALA A 436 20.40 -17.64 -6.05
C ALA A 436 21.21 -18.87 -5.59
N ARG A 437 22.42 -18.63 -5.10
CA ARG A 437 23.33 -19.64 -4.55
C ARG A 437 23.58 -19.37 -3.07
N THR A 438 24.05 -20.37 -2.33
CA THR A 438 24.45 -20.20 -0.92
C THR A 438 25.55 -19.15 -0.73
N THR A 439 26.26 -18.81 -1.80
CA THR A 439 27.30 -17.77 -1.85
C THR A 439 26.77 -16.36 -2.13
N LEU A 440 25.48 -16.16 -2.42
CA LEU A 440 24.93 -14.87 -2.89
C LEU A 440 25.34 -13.68 -1.99
N LEU A 441 25.15 -13.77 -0.68
CA LEU A 441 25.47 -12.67 0.25
C LEU A 441 26.97 -12.50 0.50
N ALA A 442 27.78 -13.53 0.21
CA ALA A 442 29.24 -13.42 0.24
C ALA A 442 29.77 -12.79 -1.07
N GLU A 443 29.15 -13.09 -2.21
CA GLU A 443 29.46 -12.51 -3.53
C GLU A 443 28.98 -11.05 -3.64
N GLN A 444 27.92 -10.68 -2.92
CA GLN A 444 27.36 -9.33 -2.87
C GLN A 444 27.22 -8.84 -1.42
N PRO A 445 28.34 -8.41 -0.77
CA PRO A 445 28.35 -8.00 0.64
C PRO A 445 27.42 -6.82 0.96
N ASP A 446 27.08 -6.00 -0.03
CA ASP A 446 26.13 -4.88 0.13
C ASP A 446 24.72 -5.38 0.52
N LEU A 447 24.37 -6.62 0.16
CA LEU A 447 23.13 -7.27 0.58
C LEU A 447 23.19 -7.81 2.02
N ALA A 448 24.39 -7.88 2.63
CA ALA A 448 24.61 -8.44 3.96
C ALA A 448 24.48 -7.40 5.09
N ALA A 449 24.54 -6.10 4.80
CA ALA A 449 24.40 -5.04 5.80
C ALA A 449 22.92 -4.67 6.03
N PRO A 450 22.49 -4.45 7.29
CA PRO A 450 21.20 -3.82 7.55
C PRO A 450 21.27 -2.37 7.07
N THR A 451 20.69 -2.07 5.91
CA THR A 451 20.55 -0.70 5.43
C THR A 451 19.56 0.04 6.34
N GLY A 452 20.01 1.10 6.99
CA GLY A 452 19.16 1.96 7.80
C GLY A 452 18.09 2.61 6.92
N GLY A 453 16.84 2.11 7.04
CA GLY A 453 15.69 2.60 6.29
C GLY A 453 15.65 2.05 4.86
N GLY A 454 14.81 1.03 4.63
CA GLY A 454 14.53 0.52 3.29
C GLY A 454 14.13 1.64 2.32
N THR A 455 14.71 1.58 1.12
CA THR A 455 14.53 2.51 0.00
C THR A 455 13.19 2.34 -0.74
N ALA A 456 12.27 1.52 -0.21
CA ALA A 456 10.91 1.44 -0.72
C ALA A 456 10.13 2.69 -0.27
N LYS A 457 9.52 3.40 -1.23
CA LYS A 457 8.52 4.44 -0.94
C LYS A 457 7.49 3.83 0.04
N PRO A 458 7.32 4.37 1.25
CA PRO A 458 6.30 3.87 2.17
C PRO A 458 4.95 3.96 1.46
N THR A 459 4.16 2.89 1.47
CA THR A 459 2.77 2.98 1.02
C THR A 459 2.04 4.00 1.91
N GLY A 460 1.04 4.73 1.38
CA GLY A 460 0.32 5.76 2.14
C GLY A 460 -0.21 5.32 3.51
N ALA A 461 -0.57 4.04 3.62
CA ALA A 461 -0.97 3.42 4.87
C ALA A 461 0.18 3.27 5.88
N LEU A 462 1.39 2.93 5.42
CA LEU A 462 2.61 2.86 6.23
C LEU A 462 3.11 4.26 6.64
N ALA A 463 2.99 5.25 5.74
CA ALA A 463 3.31 6.65 6.03
C ALA A 463 2.38 7.22 7.12
N LEU A 464 1.06 6.99 7.01
CA LEU A 464 0.08 7.36 8.05
C LEU A 464 0.42 6.76 9.42
N LEU A 465 0.83 5.50 9.46
CA LEU A 465 1.19 4.82 10.70
C LEU A 465 2.50 5.32 11.29
N LYS A 466 3.51 5.60 10.46
CA LYS A 466 4.76 6.27 10.88
C LYS A 466 4.49 7.66 11.45
N GLU A 467 3.61 8.43 10.81
CA GLU A 467 3.20 9.77 11.27
C GLU A 467 2.41 9.73 12.59
N ARG A 468 1.46 8.79 12.75
CA ARG A 468 0.68 8.64 13.99
C ARG A 468 1.47 8.01 15.14
N GLY A 469 2.32 7.02 14.86
CA GLY A 469 3.17 6.38 15.85
C GLY A 469 4.20 7.35 16.46
N GLY A 470 4.60 8.39 15.72
CA GLY A 470 5.44 9.47 16.23
C GLY A 470 4.70 10.58 16.99
N ALA A 471 3.39 10.76 16.75
CA ALA A 471 2.61 11.87 17.30
C ALA A 471 1.72 11.49 18.52
N ASP A 472 1.24 10.24 18.61
CA ASP A 472 0.27 9.81 19.63
C ASP A 472 0.84 8.88 20.72
N ALA A 473 2.13 8.49 20.66
CA ALA A 473 2.75 7.64 21.69
C ALA A 473 2.98 8.34 23.05
N ARG A 474 2.48 9.56 23.23
CA ARG A 474 2.37 10.25 24.54
C ARG A 474 0.98 10.10 25.19
N GLY A 475 0.05 9.38 24.55
CA GLY A 475 -1.32 9.17 25.04
C GLY A 475 -1.57 7.77 25.59
N ARG A 476 -1.42 7.62 26.92
CA ARG A 476 -2.01 6.60 27.81
C ARG A 476 -2.17 5.18 27.23
N ILE A 477 -1.14 4.36 27.41
CA ILE A 477 -1.32 2.93 27.69
C ILE A 477 -0.77 2.73 29.10
N ASP A 478 -1.64 2.43 30.06
CA ASP A 478 -1.27 2.05 31.43
C ASP A 478 -0.56 0.69 31.39
N ALA A 479 0.69 0.68 30.95
CA ALA A 479 1.64 -0.35 31.31
C ALA A 479 2.08 -0.03 32.75
N ALA A 480 1.96 -1.02 33.64
CA ALA A 480 2.51 -0.91 34.99
C ALA A 480 3.99 -0.48 34.89
N MET A 481 4.24 0.79 35.21
CA MET A 481 5.58 1.36 35.28
C MET A 481 6.42 0.49 36.23
N PRO A 482 7.61 0.00 35.82
CA PRO A 482 8.59 -0.39 36.79
C PRO A 482 8.93 0.86 37.63
N SER A 483 8.85 0.70 38.95
CA SER A 483 9.28 1.63 40.01
C SER A 483 9.91 2.94 39.49
N ALA A 484 9.15 4.04 39.52
CA ALA A 484 9.71 5.36 39.31
C ALA A 484 10.89 5.56 40.27
N GLY A 485 12.05 5.93 39.72
CA GLY A 485 13.21 6.38 40.49
C GLY A 485 12.87 7.64 41.31
N LEU A 486 13.89 8.24 41.93
CA LEU A 486 13.71 9.40 42.81
C LEU A 486 12.83 10.49 42.17
N PRO A 487 11.81 11.02 42.87
CA PRO A 487 11.06 12.17 42.38
C PRO A 487 12.00 13.38 42.29
N VAL A 488 11.99 14.06 41.15
CA VAL A 488 12.76 15.30 40.91
C VAL A 488 11.87 16.50 41.26
N PRO A 489 12.18 17.29 42.30
CA PRO A 489 11.44 18.51 42.63
C PRO A 489 11.54 19.57 41.53
N ASP A 490 10.51 20.43 41.41
CA ASP A 490 10.52 21.56 40.47
C ASP A 490 11.73 22.49 40.74
N GLY A 491 12.64 22.61 39.77
CA GLY A 491 13.86 23.42 39.86
C GLY A 491 15.15 22.62 40.08
N ASP A 492 15.05 21.32 40.38
CA ASP A 492 16.19 20.39 40.49
C ASP A 492 16.37 19.59 39.18
N GLU A 493 17.57 19.04 38.97
CA GLU A 493 17.93 18.22 37.81
C GLU A 493 18.12 16.75 38.21
N GLY A 494 17.50 15.83 37.46
CA GLY A 494 17.62 14.39 37.66
C GLY A 494 18.82 13.80 36.92
N VAL A 495 19.58 12.92 37.58
CA VAL A 495 20.70 12.18 37.00
C VAL A 495 20.25 10.76 36.67
N GLU A 496 20.04 10.47 35.38
CA GLU A 496 19.51 9.19 34.91
C GLU A 496 20.59 8.15 34.58
N ALA A 497 20.27 6.87 34.73
CA ALA A 497 21.10 5.78 34.26
C ALA A 497 21.11 5.71 32.72
N PRO A 498 22.27 5.80 32.03
CA PRO A 498 22.34 5.80 30.57
C PRO A 498 22.02 4.43 29.94
N MET A 499 22.11 3.36 30.74
CA MET A 499 21.83 1.99 30.33
C MET A 499 21.40 1.14 31.53
N ALA A 500 20.72 0.03 31.26
CA ALA A 500 20.41 -0.95 32.29
C ALA A 500 21.69 -1.73 32.68
N GLY A 501 21.95 -1.89 33.98
CA GLY A 501 23.16 -2.53 34.47
C GLY A 501 23.24 -2.61 36.00
N THR A 502 24.37 -3.06 36.52
CA THR A 502 24.62 -3.12 37.97
C THR A 502 25.50 -1.95 38.39
N VAL A 503 25.13 -1.23 39.44
CA VAL A 503 25.93 -0.16 40.03
C VAL A 503 27.19 -0.76 40.66
N VAL A 504 28.36 -0.39 40.14
CA VAL A 504 29.68 -0.89 40.58
C VAL A 504 30.29 0.04 41.63
N ASP A 505 30.10 1.34 41.48
CA ASP A 505 30.62 2.34 42.41
C ASP A 505 29.65 3.53 42.52
N VAL A 506 29.60 4.14 43.70
CA VAL A 506 28.80 5.34 43.98
C VAL A 506 29.72 6.34 44.70
N SER A 507 30.19 7.34 43.97
CA SER A 507 31.11 8.37 44.48
C SER A 507 30.38 9.62 45.01
N ALA A 508 29.06 9.70 44.82
CA ALA A 508 28.22 10.80 45.29
C ALA A 508 27.60 10.53 46.67
N ALA A 509 27.30 11.60 47.42
CA ALA A 509 26.55 11.54 48.68
C ALA A 509 25.53 12.69 48.74
N VAL A 510 24.39 12.47 49.41
CA VAL A 510 23.40 13.56 49.64
C VAL A 510 24.06 14.68 50.45
N GLY A 511 23.93 15.92 49.97
CA GLY A 511 24.59 17.12 50.52
C GLY A 511 25.96 17.43 49.90
N MET A 512 26.46 16.61 48.97
CA MET A 512 27.73 16.84 48.27
C MET A 512 27.59 17.91 47.19
N THR A 513 28.48 18.90 47.18
CA THR A 513 28.63 19.84 46.06
C THR A 513 29.40 19.17 44.93
N VAL A 514 28.88 19.25 43.71
CA VAL A 514 29.43 18.60 42.52
C VAL A 514 29.59 19.61 41.38
N GLU A 515 30.62 19.43 40.55
CA GLU A 515 30.84 20.19 39.31
C GLU A 515 30.21 19.48 38.10
N ALA A 516 29.85 20.22 37.05
CA ALA A 516 29.36 19.64 35.81
C ALA A 516 30.42 18.71 35.19
N GLY A 517 30.05 17.47 34.85
CA GLY A 517 30.94 16.44 34.34
C GLY A 517 31.65 15.61 35.42
N GLN A 518 31.48 15.91 36.71
CA GLN A 518 32.02 15.11 37.81
C GLN A 518 31.34 13.74 37.89
N THR A 519 32.12 12.66 37.96
CA THR A 519 31.59 11.28 38.10
C THR A 519 30.85 11.11 39.42
N LEU A 520 29.61 10.62 39.35
CA LEU A 520 28.75 10.37 40.50
C LEU A 520 28.59 8.88 40.78
N ILE A 521 28.38 8.08 39.73
CA ILE A 521 28.04 6.65 39.83
C ILE A 521 28.71 5.91 38.66
N VAL A 522 29.10 4.66 38.85
CA VAL A 522 29.60 3.77 37.78
C VAL A 522 28.64 2.60 37.63
N VAL A 523 28.17 2.35 36.41
CA VAL A 523 27.24 1.26 36.07
C VAL A 523 27.93 0.29 35.12
N SER A 524 27.84 -1.02 35.40
CA SER A 524 28.40 -2.08 34.55
C SER A 524 27.30 -2.86 33.86
N ALA A 525 27.45 -2.98 32.54
CA ALA A 525 26.61 -3.80 31.68
C ALA A 525 27.49 -4.44 30.62
N MET A 526 27.20 -5.70 30.26
CA MET A 526 27.96 -6.43 29.24
C MET A 526 29.49 -6.46 29.46
N LYS A 527 29.94 -6.50 30.73
CA LYS A 527 31.35 -6.44 31.15
C LYS A 527 32.08 -5.12 30.82
N MET A 528 31.34 -4.05 30.55
CA MET A 528 31.89 -2.70 30.41
C MET A 528 31.34 -1.76 31.48
N GLU A 529 32.22 -0.96 32.06
CA GLU A 529 31.89 0.06 33.05
C GLU A 529 31.62 1.41 32.36
N THR A 530 30.49 2.02 32.68
CA THR A 530 30.07 3.32 32.17
C THR A 530 29.87 4.28 33.34
N THR A 531 30.57 5.42 33.29
CA THR A 531 30.47 6.48 34.29
C THR A 531 29.23 7.34 34.05
N VAL A 532 28.45 7.55 35.09
CA VAL A 532 27.32 8.50 35.16
C VAL A 532 27.81 9.77 35.85
N ALA A 533 27.83 10.88 35.12
CA ALA A 533 28.39 12.16 35.58
C ALA A 533 27.29 13.20 35.87
N ALA A 534 27.62 14.21 36.68
CA ALA A 534 26.72 15.31 37.02
C ALA A 534 26.42 16.18 35.78
N PRO A 535 25.14 16.39 35.39
CA PRO A 535 24.77 17.21 34.24
C PRO A 535 24.99 18.71 34.48
N CYS A 536 25.00 19.15 35.74
CA CYS A 536 25.19 20.54 36.14
C CYS A 536 26.00 20.65 37.44
N ALA A 537 26.58 21.83 37.68
CA ALA A 537 27.16 22.15 38.98
C ALA A 537 26.04 22.45 40.00
N GLY A 538 26.17 21.94 41.22
CA GLY A 538 25.11 22.06 42.23
C GLY A 538 25.33 21.18 43.45
N VAL A 539 24.28 20.98 44.24
CA VAL A 539 24.31 20.11 45.44
C VAL A 539 23.42 18.89 45.22
N VAL A 540 23.94 17.69 45.48
CA VAL A 540 23.16 16.44 45.40
C VAL A 540 22.08 16.43 46.50
N THR A 541 20.82 16.55 46.14
CA THR A 541 19.66 16.62 47.07
C THR A 541 19.05 15.26 47.38
N ALA A 542 19.20 14.28 46.47
CA ALA A 542 18.78 12.90 46.69
C ALA A 542 19.68 11.91 45.95
N LEU A 543 19.82 10.69 46.47
CA LEU A 543 20.62 9.60 45.88
C LEU A 543 19.96 8.25 46.18
N ALA A 544 19.68 7.47 45.15
CA ALA A 544 19.04 6.15 45.26
C ALA A 544 19.94 5.01 44.78
N ALA A 545 21.02 5.30 44.07
CA ALA A 545 21.98 4.30 43.66
C ALA A 545 22.72 3.71 44.88
N THR A 546 22.68 2.38 45.00
CA THR A 546 23.45 1.61 45.97
C THR A 546 24.41 0.67 45.23
N VAL A 547 25.67 0.58 45.67
CA VAL A 547 26.65 -0.37 45.12
C VAL A 547 26.09 -1.79 45.17
N GLY A 548 26.12 -2.49 44.03
CA GLY A 548 25.53 -3.81 43.83
C GLY A 548 24.06 -3.83 43.41
N GLY A 549 23.38 -2.67 43.40
CA GLY A 549 21.99 -2.53 42.95
C GLY A 549 21.86 -2.59 41.42
N THR A 550 20.74 -3.12 40.93
CA THR A 550 20.39 -3.12 39.50
C THR A 550 19.60 -1.87 39.14
N VAL A 551 19.99 -1.20 38.06
CA VAL A 551 19.35 0.02 37.55
C VAL A 551 18.84 -0.20 36.13
N SER A 552 17.72 0.44 35.78
CA SER A 552 17.14 0.44 34.43
C SER A 552 17.58 1.67 33.63
N ALA A 553 17.66 1.56 32.30
CA ALA A 553 17.94 2.74 31.47
C ALA A 553 16.85 3.82 31.66
N GLY A 554 17.25 5.06 31.94
CA GLY A 554 16.35 6.17 32.27
C GLY A 554 15.90 6.25 33.74
N GLU A 555 16.40 5.37 34.62
CA GLU A 555 16.10 5.45 36.06
C GLU A 555 16.87 6.61 36.72
N VAL A 556 16.17 7.49 37.45
CA VAL A 556 16.79 8.61 38.18
C VAL A 556 17.55 8.10 39.40
N LEU A 557 18.88 8.18 39.34
CA LEU A 557 19.81 7.65 40.33
C LEU A 557 20.20 8.69 41.39
N ALA A 558 20.25 9.96 41.02
CA ALA A 558 20.53 11.09 41.91
C ALA A 558 19.75 12.34 41.46
N VAL A 559 19.56 13.30 42.35
CA VAL A 559 18.94 14.60 42.07
C VAL A 559 19.91 15.70 42.50
N ILE A 560 20.07 16.75 41.69
CA ILE A 560 20.98 17.87 41.93
C ILE A 560 20.17 19.17 41.93
N ALA A 561 20.27 19.96 43.00
CA ALA A 561 19.84 21.34 43.01
C ALA A 561 20.91 22.21 42.32
N PRO A 562 20.64 22.82 41.15
CA PRO A 562 21.62 23.59 40.41
C PRO A 562 22.04 24.85 41.19
N SER A 563 23.34 25.14 41.26
CA SER A 563 23.80 26.44 41.76
C SER A 563 23.61 27.49 40.66
N GLU A 564 22.84 28.55 40.91
CA GLU A 564 22.72 29.69 40.00
C GLU A 564 24.05 30.45 39.95
N ASP A 565 24.91 30.07 39.00
CA ASP A 565 26.08 30.87 38.65
C ASP A 565 26.14 31.13 37.14
N ALA A 566 26.77 32.25 36.78
CA ALA A 566 26.81 32.82 35.43
C ALA A 566 27.26 31.86 34.30
N ALA A 567 27.82 30.70 34.65
CA ALA A 567 28.21 29.63 33.74
C ALA A 567 27.03 28.92 33.04
N THR A 568 25.85 28.79 33.68
CA THR A 568 24.68 28.09 33.11
C THR A 568 24.11 28.83 31.89
N ARG A 569 24.18 30.17 31.88
CA ARG A 569 23.82 31.01 30.73
C ARG A 569 24.82 30.89 29.58
N ALA A 570 26.10 30.64 29.86
CA ALA A 570 27.11 30.39 28.84
C ALA A 570 26.98 28.98 28.24
N ALA A 571 26.62 27.97 29.06
CA ALA A 571 26.42 26.59 28.62
C ALA A 571 25.17 26.43 27.73
N GLN A 572 24.06 27.12 28.02
CA GLN A 572 22.86 27.15 27.15
C GLN A 572 23.11 27.87 25.81
N ALA A 573 23.96 28.90 25.79
CA ALA A 573 24.38 29.57 24.57
C ALA A 573 25.35 28.71 23.74
N ALA A 574 26.23 27.94 24.39
CA ALA A 574 27.15 27.01 23.72
C ALA A 574 26.41 25.78 23.14
N THR A 575 25.43 25.21 23.86
CA THR A 575 24.59 24.11 23.35
C THR A 575 23.65 24.56 22.23
N ALA A 576 23.20 25.82 22.22
CA ALA A 576 22.47 26.38 21.08
C ALA A 576 23.36 26.57 19.84
N ALA A 577 24.67 26.82 20.02
CA ALA A 577 25.65 26.92 18.93
C ALA A 577 26.11 25.55 18.41
N GLU A 578 26.14 24.52 19.25
CA GLU A 578 26.48 23.13 18.87
C GLU A 578 25.25 22.28 18.46
N GLY A 579 24.03 22.79 18.67
CA GLY A 579 22.76 22.13 18.32
C GLY A 579 22.16 22.55 16.98
N TRP A 580 20.92 22.14 16.70
CA TRP A 580 20.24 22.41 15.41
C TRP A 580 19.62 23.81 15.29
N ALA A 581 19.75 24.68 16.31
CA ALA A 581 19.14 26.00 16.30
C ALA A 581 19.59 26.89 15.12
N PRO A 582 20.87 26.90 14.69
CA PRO A 582 21.29 27.65 13.50
C PRO A 582 20.61 27.15 12.23
N MET A 583 20.53 25.82 12.04
CA MET A 583 19.85 25.20 10.91
C MET A 583 18.35 25.53 10.88
N LEU A 584 17.68 25.55 12.04
CA LEU A 584 16.27 25.96 12.12
C LEU A 584 16.07 27.46 11.84
N ALA A 585 17.02 28.30 12.22
CA ALA A 585 17.02 29.72 11.87
C ALA A 585 17.17 29.93 10.35
N ASP A 586 18.05 29.16 9.69
CA ASP A 586 18.19 29.17 8.23
C ASP A 586 16.91 28.72 7.53
N VAL A 587 16.27 27.65 8.02
CA VAL A 587 14.96 27.18 7.53
C VAL A 587 13.90 28.28 7.65
N ALA A 588 13.81 28.93 8.82
CA ALA A 588 12.85 30.00 9.06
C ALA A 588 13.11 31.21 8.16
N ALA A 589 14.38 31.56 7.91
CA ALA A 589 14.75 32.65 7.02
C ALA A 589 14.33 32.36 5.57
N LEU A 590 14.57 31.15 5.05
CA LEU A 590 14.15 30.73 3.71
C LEU A 590 12.61 30.75 3.57
N GLN A 591 11.89 30.25 4.57
CA GLN A 591 10.42 30.30 4.60
C GLN A 591 9.90 31.73 4.62
N ALA A 592 10.49 32.61 5.43
CA ALA A 592 10.12 34.02 5.50
C ALA A 592 10.34 34.75 4.15
N ILE A 593 11.42 34.46 3.44
CA ILE A 593 11.65 34.99 2.08
C ILE A 593 10.56 34.48 1.11
N ALA A 594 10.25 33.18 1.16
CA ALA A 594 9.24 32.58 0.28
C ALA A 594 7.82 33.14 0.51
N HIS A 595 7.44 33.36 1.77
CA HIS A 595 6.13 33.89 2.15
C HIS A 595 6.06 35.42 1.96
N GLY A 596 7.11 36.14 2.36
CA GLY A 596 7.17 37.60 2.28
C GLY A 596 7.07 38.15 0.86
N ARG A 597 7.44 37.36 -0.15
CA ARG A 597 7.25 37.70 -1.57
C ARG A 597 5.79 37.97 -1.96
N PHE A 598 4.82 37.39 -1.26
CA PHE A 598 3.39 37.58 -1.53
C PHE A 598 2.71 38.61 -0.61
N ALA A 599 3.47 39.23 0.30
CA ALA A 599 2.93 40.22 1.23
C ALA A 599 2.30 41.43 0.52
N ASP A 600 1.43 42.13 1.23
CA ASP A 600 0.89 43.41 0.77
C ASP A 600 2.02 44.43 0.58
N GLY A 601 2.02 45.10 -0.58
CA GLY A 601 3.12 45.99 -0.96
C GLY A 601 4.39 45.30 -1.47
N SER A 602 4.32 43.99 -1.80
CA SER A 602 5.43 43.26 -2.44
C SER A 602 6.03 44.01 -3.63
N LYS A 603 7.36 44.06 -3.68
CA LYS A 603 8.13 44.64 -4.78
C LYS A 603 8.52 43.60 -5.83
N ASP A 604 8.07 42.36 -5.70
CA ASP A 604 8.35 41.31 -6.68
C ASP A 604 7.67 41.63 -8.02
N PRO A 605 8.42 41.81 -9.12
CA PRO A 605 7.85 42.20 -10.41
C PRO A 605 6.81 41.21 -10.95
N GLY A 606 6.95 39.92 -10.63
CA GLY A 606 6.02 38.87 -11.03
C GLY A 606 4.69 39.00 -10.31
N VAL A 607 4.73 39.18 -8.98
CA VAL A 607 3.54 39.38 -8.13
C VAL A 607 2.82 40.68 -8.47
N VAL A 608 3.56 41.79 -8.61
CA VAL A 608 3.00 43.09 -9.01
C VAL A 608 2.29 43.00 -10.35
N ARG A 609 2.91 42.34 -11.34
CA ARG A 609 2.31 42.12 -12.67
C ARG A 609 1.08 41.20 -12.63
N GLN A 610 1.05 40.23 -11.73
CA GLN A 610 -0.10 39.32 -11.57
C GLN A 610 -1.29 40.07 -10.97
N ARG A 611 -1.08 40.80 -9.86
CA ARG A 611 -2.11 41.60 -9.21
C ARG A 611 -2.62 42.74 -10.10
N SER A 612 -1.75 43.38 -10.91
CA SER A 612 -2.18 44.45 -11.84
C SER A 612 -3.10 43.96 -12.96
N ARG A 613 -3.14 42.65 -13.21
CA ARG A 613 -4.08 41.99 -14.13
C ARG A 613 -5.35 41.50 -13.45
N GLY A 614 -5.56 41.84 -12.18
CA GLY A 614 -6.72 41.41 -11.40
C GLY A 614 -6.71 39.92 -11.03
N LYS A 615 -5.54 39.26 -11.07
CA LYS A 615 -5.40 37.84 -10.74
C LYS A 615 -4.87 37.65 -9.33
N LEU A 616 -5.43 36.69 -8.60
CA LEU A 616 -4.91 36.21 -7.33
C LEU A 616 -3.59 35.46 -7.52
N THR A 617 -2.71 35.53 -6.53
CA THR A 617 -1.49 34.72 -6.44
C THR A 617 -1.81 33.28 -6.02
N CYS A 618 -0.87 32.36 -6.21
CA CYS A 618 -1.07 30.94 -5.86
C CYS A 618 -1.45 30.72 -4.38
N ARG A 619 -0.87 31.49 -3.45
CA ARG A 619 -1.18 31.41 -2.01
C ARG A 619 -2.54 32.02 -1.68
N GLU A 620 -2.85 33.20 -2.22
CA GLU A 620 -4.17 33.82 -2.07
C GLU A 620 -5.29 32.90 -2.58
N ARG A 621 -5.05 32.14 -3.66
CA ARG A 621 -5.99 31.13 -4.16
C ARG A 621 -6.17 29.96 -3.20
N ILE A 622 -5.08 29.46 -2.62
CA ILE A 622 -5.11 28.36 -1.64
C ILE A 622 -5.86 28.79 -0.38
N ASP A 623 -5.54 29.97 0.14
CA ASP A 623 -6.18 30.55 1.32
C ASP A 623 -7.65 30.87 1.07
N LEU A 624 -7.99 31.37 -0.13
CA LEU A 624 -9.38 31.60 -0.52
C LEU A 624 -10.17 30.29 -0.61
N PHE A 625 -9.53 29.17 -0.98
CA PHE A 625 -10.20 27.89 -1.24
C PHE A 625 -10.41 27.05 0.03
N LEU A 626 -9.36 26.89 0.85
CA LEU A 626 -9.35 26.02 2.04
C LEU A 626 -9.88 26.73 3.29
N ASP A 627 -10.21 25.94 4.31
CA ASP A 627 -10.60 26.44 5.63
C ASP A 627 -9.43 27.20 6.28
N ASP A 628 -9.74 28.32 6.95
CA ASP A 628 -8.76 29.21 7.56
C ASP A 628 -7.76 28.45 8.48
N GLY A 629 -6.47 28.70 8.26
CA GLY A 629 -5.38 28.13 9.06
C GLY A 629 -5.17 26.62 8.89
N SER A 630 -5.87 25.96 7.97
CA SER A 630 -5.80 24.51 7.78
C SER A 630 -4.67 24.04 6.85
N PHE A 631 -4.16 24.92 5.98
CA PHE A 631 -3.18 24.57 4.97
C PHE A 631 -1.80 24.22 5.57
N ARG A 632 -1.28 23.07 5.17
CA ARG A 632 0.07 22.58 5.48
C ARG A 632 0.82 22.41 4.16
N GLU A 633 1.72 23.33 3.90
CA GLU A 633 2.55 23.33 2.69
C GLU A 633 3.61 22.21 2.75
N VAL A 634 3.80 21.53 1.63
CA VAL A 634 4.87 20.54 1.45
C VAL A 634 6.00 21.12 0.62
N GLY A 635 7.24 20.92 1.06
CA GLY A 635 8.42 21.39 0.35
C GLY A 635 8.47 22.91 0.28
N SER A 636 8.21 23.60 1.40
CA SER A 636 8.27 25.06 1.52
C SER A 636 9.68 25.64 1.25
N LEU A 637 10.70 24.81 1.40
CA LEU A 637 12.11 25.14 1.14
C LEU A 637 12.59 24.74 -0.27
N ALA A 638 11.73 24.13 -1.07
CA ALA A 638 12.11 23.77 -2.44
C ALA A 638 12.37 25.05 -3.25
N GLY A 639 13.52 25.13 -3.90
CA GLY A 639 13.95 26.33 -4.62
C GLY A 639 15.46 26.37 -4.82
N PHE A 640 15.98 27.54 -5.15
CA PHE A 640 17.41 27.79 -5.34
C PHE A 640 17.89 28.83 -4.32
N ALA A 641 18.80 28.46 -3.43
CA ALA A 641 19.45 29.37 -2.49
C ALA A 641 20.85 29.74 -2.99
N SER A 642 21.24 30.99 -2.76
CA SER A 642 22.62 31.48 -2.90
C SER A 642 23.19 31.81 -1.53
N TYR A 643 24.48 31.58 -1.35
CA TYR A 643 25.17 31.81 -0.09
C TYR A 643 26.24 32.89 -0.27
N ASP A 644 26.49 33.67 0.78
CA ASP A 644 27.61 34.63 0.82
C ASP A 644 28.94 33.93 1.12
N ASP A 645 30.04 34.70 1.12
CA ASP A 645 31.40 34.20 1.35
C ASP A 645 31.61 33.61 2.76
N TYR A 646 30.66 33.83 3.68
CA TYR A 646 30.68 33.33 5.05
C TYR A 646 29.72 32.15 5.26
N GLY A 647 29.06 31.66 4.19
CA GLY A 647 28.13 30.54 4.24
C GLY A 647 26.71 30.91 4.67
N GLY A 648 26.41 32.20 4.88
CA GLY A 648 25.07 32.70 5.18
C GLY A 648 24.19 32.76 3.93
N ILE A 649 22.87 32.67 4.10
CA ILE A 649 21.92 32.75 2.97
C ILE A 649 21.90 34.19 2.42
N ALA A 650 22.46 34.40 1.23
CA ALA A 650 22.46 35.67 0.51
C ALA A 650 21.16 35.92 -0.28
N GLY A 651 20.43 34.85 -0.65
CA GLY A 651 19.20 34.97 -1.41
C GLY A 651 18.52 33.62 -1.66
N PHE A 652 17.21 33.64 -1.95
CA PHE A 652 16.42 32.45 -2.21
C PHE A 652 15.36 32.69 -3.29
N THR A 653 15.26 31.77 -4.25
CA THR A 653 14.20 31.73 -5.26
C THR A 653 13.35 30.48 -5.01
N PRO A 654 12.13 30.63 -4.47
CA PRO A 654 11.24 29.50 -4.21
C PRO A 654 10.82 28.76 -5.48
N ALA A 655 10.45 27.49 -5.31
CA ALA A 655 9.85 26.67 -6.35
C ALA A 655 8.62 27.36 -6.97
N ASN A 656 8.43 27.19 -8.27
CA ASN A 656 7.32 27.75 -9.03
C ASN A 656 6.01 26.96 -8.89
N HIS A 657 5.85 26.27 -7.76
CA HIS A 657 4.70 25.44 -7.44
C HIS A 657 4.51 25.37 -5.92
N VAL A 658 3.33 25.78 -5.46
CA VAL A 658 2.93 25.74 -4.05
C VAL A 658 1.85 24.67 -3.92
N GLY A 659 1.99 23.79 -2.94
CA GLY A 659 0.99 22.76 -2.72
C GLY A 659 1.22 22.00 -1.43
N GLY A 660 0.18 21.28 -1.03
CA GLY A 660 0.10 20.65 0.28
C GLY A 660 -1.30 20.14 0.53
N TRP A 661 -1.66 19.99 1.79
CA TRP A 661 -3.02 19.59 2.18
C TRP A 661 -3.62 20.57 3.18
N GLY A 662 -4.93 20.69 3.17
CA GLY A 662 -5.68 21.40 4.21
C GLY A 662 -7.07 20.81 4.37
N ARG A 663 -8.00 21.60 4.91
CA ARG A 663 -9.40 21.22 5.04
C ARG A 663 -10.26 22.07 4.10
N LEU A 664 -11.29 21.47 3.54
CA LEU A 664 -12.34 22.10 2.75
C LEU A 664 -13.66 21.66 3.36
N GLU A 665 -14.34 22.57 4.05
CA GLU A 665 -15.55 22.26 4.82
C GLU A 665 -15.32 21.09 5.79
N GLY A 666 -14.19 21.11 6.50
CA GLY A 666 -13.75 20.08 7.43
C GLY A 666 -13.16 18.82 6.78
N ARG A 667 -13.32 18.62 5.47
CA ARG A 667 -12.79 17.46 4.72
C ARG A 667 -11.34 17.68 4.32
N ARG A 668 -10.48 16.68 4.49
CA ARG A 668 -9.10 16.78 4.00
C ARG A 668 -9.07 16.90 2.48
N THR A 669 -8.28 17.82 1.95
CA THR A 669 -8.13 18.04 0.50
C THR A 669 -6.68 18.38 0.18
N VAL A 670 -6.13 17.74 -0.85
CA VAL A 670 -4.82 18.10 -1.40
C VAL A 670 -5.01 19.17 -2.47
N VAL A 671 -4.21 20.23 -2.38
CA VAL A 671 -4.23 21.35 -3.32
C VAL A 671 -2.85 21.55 -3.92
N CYS A 672 -2.82 21.79 -5.22
CA CYS A 672 -1.62 22.09 -6.00
C CYS A 672 -1.88 23.36 -6.79
N ALA A 673 -1.02 24.37 -6.67
CA ALA A 673 -1.15 25.64 -7.36
C ALA A 673 0.15 26.03 -8.07
N ASP A 674 0.03 26.30 -9.37
CA ASP A 674 1.14 26.83 -10.15
C ASP A 674 1.41 28.28 -9.76
N ASP A 675 2.68 28.61 -9.48
CA ASP A 675 3.08 29.98 -9.25
C ASP A 675 3.56 30.62 -10.56
N PHE A 676 2.62 31.17 -11.32
CA PHE A 676 2.93 31.88 -12.57
C PHE A 676 3.87 33.08 -12.39
N THR A 677 3.90 33.67 -11.19
CA THR A 677 4.79 34.79 -10.87
C THR A 677 6.27 34.36 -10.91
N SER A 678 6.56 33.08 -10.61
CA SER A 678 7.89 32.48 -10.65
C SER A 678 8.08 31.70 -11.95
N ARG A 679 8.87 32.26 -12.88
CA ARG A 679 9.25 31.61 -14.15
C ARG A 679 8.10 31.09 -15.02
N GLY A 680 6.85 31.56 -14.84
CA GLY A 680 5.71 31.12 -15.65
C GLY A 680 5.32 29.64 -15.48
N GLY A 681 5.71 29.01 -14.37
CA GLY A 681 5.37 27.61 -14.08
C GLY A 681 6.02 26.57 -15.02
N HIS A 682 7.23 26.84 -15.50
CA HIS A 682 8.03 25.92 -16.34
C HIS A 682 8.62 24.74 -15.57
N SER A 683 9.12 23.71 -16.29
CA SER A 683 9.69 22.48 -15.70
C SER A 683 10.87 22.68 -14.73
N ASP A 684 11.52 23.83 -14.78
CA ASP A 684 12.64 24.19 -13.90
C ASP A 684 12.12 24.79 -12.58
N GLY A 685 12.56 24.25 -11.43
CA GLY A 685 12.13 24.75 -10.11
C GLY A 685 11.27 23.77 -9.29
N ALA A 686 11.53 22.46 -9.43
CA ALA A 686 10.96 21.38 -8.62
C ALA A 686 9.44 21.11 -8.78
N ILE A 687 8.73 21.81 -9.68
CA ILE A 687 7.30 21.57 -9.96
C ILE A 687 6.99 20.12 -10.34
N GLY A 688 7.87 19.46 -11.12
CA GLY A 688 7.69 18.08 -11.52
C GLY A 688 7.67 17.12 -10.33
N GLN A 689 8.61 17.29 -9.39
CA GLN A 689 8.69 16.49 -8.17
C GLN A 689 7.55 16.83 -7.19
N LYS A 690 7.26 18.12 -6.98
CA LYS A 690 6.20 18.55 -6.05
C LYS A 690 4.80 18.15 -6.51
N SER A 691 4.45 18.41 -7.77
CA SER A 691 3.14 18.05 -8.32
C SER A 691 2.92 16.54 -8.27
N ARG A 692 3.93 15.75 -8.65
CA ARG A 692 3.84 14.28 -8.60
C ARG A 692 3.67 13.76 -7.17
N TYR A 693 4.45 14.28 -6.23
CA TYR A 693 4.33 13.89 -4.81
C TYR A 693 2.94 14.19 -4.27
N LEU A 694 2.39 15.38 -4.55
CA LEU A 694 1.06 15.76 -4.06
C LEU A 694 -0.05 14.92 -4.73
N ASP A 695 0.10 14.61 -6.02
CA ASP A 695 -0.82 13.71 -6.73
C ASP A 695 -0.80 12.28 -6.15
N GLU A 696 0.39 11.75 -5.82
CA GLU A 696 0.57 10.47 -5.10
C GLU A 696 -0.02 10.57 -3.67
N LEU A 697 0.19 11.69 -2.97
CA LEU A 697 -0.31 11.91 -1.62
C LEU A 697 -1.85 11.92 -1.56
N ALA A 698 -2.54 12.49 -2.56
CA ALA A 698 -4.00 12.48 -2.62
C ALA A 698 -4.56 11.05 -2.70
N LEU A 699 -3.89 10.15 -3.43
CA LEU A 699 -4.24 8.73 -3.50
C LEU A 699 -4.02 8.03 -2.15
N GLU A 700 -2.87 8.27 -1.55
CA GLU A 700 -2.46 7.69 -0.27
C GLU A 700 -3.40 8.09 0.87
N LEU A 701 -3.78 9.37 0.91
CA LEU A 701 -4.71 9.93 1.89
C LEU A 701 -6.18 9.69 1.52
N ARG A 702 -6.46 9.16 0.32
CA ARG A 702 -7.80 8.91 -0.21
C ARG A 702 -8.70 10.15 -0.12
N CYS A 703 -8.17 11.28 -0.54
CA CYS A 703 -8.87 12.55 -0.47
C CYS A 703 -8.88 13.27 -1.82
N PRO A 704 -9.79 14.24 -2.03
CA PRO A 704 -9.85 15.00 -3.27
C PRO A 704 -8.52 15.67 -3.62
N SER A 705 -8.18 15.64 -4.91
CA SER A 705 -7.05 16.36 -5.50
C SER A 705 -7.56 17.56 -6.28
N VAL A 706 -7.09 18.76 -5.93
CA VAL A 706 -7.49 20.01 -6.59
C VAL A 706 -6.27 20.68 -7.19
N ARG A 707 -6.33 20.93 -8.50
CA ARG A 707 -5.24 21.53 -9.27
C ARG A 707 -5.62 22.92 -9.77
N MET A 708 -4.87 23.92 -9.34
CA MET A 708 -4.99 25.31 -9.77
C MET A 708 -3.92 25.57 -10.84
N LEU A 709 -4.34 25.47 -12.10
CA LEU A 709 -3.47 25.52 -13.27
C LEU A 709 -3.32 26.96 -13.78
N ASP A 710 -2.07 27.43 -13.85
CA ASP A 710 -1.73 28.77 -14.32
C ASP A 710 -0.30 28.77 -14.90
N GLY A 711 -0.18 28.38 -16.17
CA GLY A 711 1.10 28.26 -16.88
C GLY A 711 1.26 26.90 -17.57
N SER A 712 2.51 26.44 -17.68
CA SER A 712 2.83 25.16 -18.32
C SER A 712 2.77 23.94 -17.40
N SER A 713 2.56 24.17 -16.09
CA SER A 713 2.48 23.15 -15.03
C SER A 713 3.62 22.13 -15.04
N GLY A 714 4.85 22.61 -15.32
CA GLY A 714 6.04 21.77 -15.46
C GLY A 714 6.34 21.31 -16.89
N GLY A 715 5.75 21.96 -17.90
CA GLY A 715 6.05 21.75 -19.31
C GLY A 715 7.49 22.12 -19.68
N GLY A 716 8.02 21.46 -20.71
CA GLY A 716 9.39 21.67 -21.20
C GLY A 716 9.65 23.10 -21.68
N SER A 717 10.88 23.56 -21.49
CA SER A 717 11.34 24.89 -21.91
C SER A 717 12.42 24.78 -22.97
N VAL A 718 12.35 25.58 -24.04
CA VAL A 718 13.41 25.65 -25.07
C VAL A 718 14.75 26.10 -24.47
N ALA A 719 14.71 26.83 -23.35
CA ALA A 719 15.91 27.23 -22.62
C ALA A 719 16.78 26.04 -22.20
N THR A 720 16.22 24.85 -21.97
CA THR A 720 17.01 23.67 -21.58
C THR A 720 17.86 23.11 -22.72
N MET A 721 17.53 23.44 -23.97
CA MET A 721 18.28 23.02 -25.17
C MET A 721 19.43 23.96 -25.50
N VAL A 722 19.45 25.17 -24.91
CA VAL A 722 20.50 26.17 -25.17
C VAL A 722 21.82 25.69 -24.54
N PRO A 723 22.90 25.50 -25.34
CA PRO A 723 24.19 25.08 -24.81
C PRO A 723 24.79 26.15 -23.88
N LYS A 724 25.54 25.71 -22.86
CA LYS A 724 26.36 26.63 -22.05
C LYS A 724 27.37 27.35 -22.95
N GLN A 725 27.33 28.68 -22.97
CA GLN A 725 28.37 29.46 -23.65
C GLN A 725 29.67 29.42 -22.83
N ALA A 726 30.81 29.24 -23.51
CA ALA A 726 32.12 29.41 -22.88
C ALA A 726 32.31 30.89 -22.53
N ALA A 727 32.77 31.18 -21.31
CA ALA A 727 32.99 32.55 -20.84
C ALA A 727 34.06 33.26 -21.70
N ALA A 728 33.62 34.02 -22.70
CA ALA A 728 34.40 35.06 -23.36
C ALA A 728 33.45 36.08 -24.01
N GLY A 729 33.26 37.23 -23.33
CA GLY A 729 32.54 38.39 -23.84
C GLY A 729 31.09 38.49 -23.37
N GLU A 730 30.70 39.69 -22.93
CA GLU A 730 29.34 40.02 -22.51
C GLU A 730 28.32 39.66 -23.61
N SER A 731 27.38 38.78 -23.28
CA SER A 731 26.19 38.56 -24.11
C SER A 731 25.45 39.90 -24.26
N GLY A 732 25.30 40.38 -25.50
CA GLY A 732 24.47 41.55 -25.81
C GLY A 732 22.96 41.32 -25.62
N ALA A 733 22.54 40.10 -25.26
CA ALA A 733 21.15 39.83 -24.90
C ALA A 733 20.87 40.44 -23.52
N ARG A 734 20.00 41.46 -23.49
CA ARG A 734 19.47 41.99 -22.23
C ARG A 734 18.72 40.88 -21.51
N GLU A 735 19.33 40.32 -20.47
CA GLU A 735 18.61 39.46 -19.54
C GLU A 735 17.47 40.26 -18.90
N SER A 736 16.30 39.63 -18.78
CA SER A 736 15.18 40.28 -18.11
C SER A 736 15.56 40.49 -16.63
N SER A 737 15.67 41.74 -16.20
CA SER A 737 15.97 42.17 -14.82
C SER A 737 14.87 41.83 -13.80
N GLY A 738 14.01 40.85 -14.10
CA GLY A 738 12.85 40.49 -13.31
C GLY A 738 13.12 39.32 -12.36
N ALA A 739 13.08 39.63 -11.06
CA ALA A 739 12.76 38.74 -9.94
C ALA A 739 13.73 37.61 -9.55
N ILE A 740 14.86 37.40 -10.22
CA ILE A 740 15.80 36.32 -9.86
C ILE A 740 17.06 36.92 -9.24
N THR A 741 17.14 36.88 -7.90
CA THR A 741 18.32 37.37 -7.14
C THR A 741 19.34 36.27 -6.84
N ALA A 742 18.97 34.98 -6.93
CA ALA A 742 19.75 33.87 -6.34
C ALA A 742 19.98 32.62 -7.23
N GLY A 743 19.76 32.65 -8.55
CA GLY A 743 20.01 31.44 -9.38
C GLY A 743 20.00 31.60 -10.90
N ARG A 744 20.76 30.70 -11.56
CA ARG A 744 21.14 30.58 -13.00
C ARG A 744 20.36 31.42 -14.03
N PRO A 745 21.07 32.04 -15.01
CA PRO A 745 20.44 32.79 -16.08
C PRO A 745 19.44 31.92 -16.85
N ARG A 746 18.36 32.56 -17.34
CA ARG A 746 17.22 31.94 -18.03
C ARG A 746 17.60 31.17 -19.31
N VAL A 747 18.87 31.16 -19.68
CA VAL A 747 19.45 30.75 -20.96
C VAL A 747 20.42 29.56 -20.81
N GLU A 748 20.69 29.08 -19.59
CA GLU A 748 21.64 27.97 -19.38
C GLU A 748 20.95 26.60 -19.27
N GLY A 749 20.98 25.85 -20.38
CA GLY A 749 20.57 24.45 -20.44
C GLY A 749 21.76 23.46 -20.41
N GLY A 750 21.45 22.16 -20.42
CA GLY A 750 22.46 21.10 -20.58
C GLY A 750 23.03 21.01 -22.00
N GLY A 751 22.38 21.68 -22.97
CA GLY A 751 22.70 21.64 -24.38
C GLY A 751 22.13 20.39 -25.07
N GLY A 752 21.62 20.56 -26.29
CA GLY A 752 21.17 19.46 -27.14
C GLY A 752 19.68 19.11 -27.02
N SER A 753 19.22 18.24 -27.92
CA SER A 753 17.85 17.72 -27.92
C SER A 753 17.64 16.70 -26.80
N PHE A 754 16.42 16.61 -26.26
CA PHE A 754 16.06 15.64 -25.24
C PHE A 754 14.77 14.91 -25.60
N LEU A 755 14.64 13.66 -25.14
CA LEU A 755 13.38 12.93 -25.19
C LEU A 755 12.54 13.32 -23.97
N PRO A 756 11.33 13.88 -24.13
CA PRO A 756 10.47 14.19 -22.99
C PRO A 756 10.10 12.92 -22.23
N GLY A 757 10.18 12.96 -20.90
CA GLY A 757 9.74 11.84 -20.05
C GLY A 757 8.24 11.57 -20.19
N HIS A 758 7.84 10.31 -19.96
CA HIS A 758 6.43 9.93 -19.96
C HIS A 758 5.66 10.73 -18.88
N LEU A 759 4.47 11.24 -19.22
CA LEU A 759 3.65 12.12 -18.35
C LEU A 759 3.25 11.48 -17.01
N GLY A 760 3.48 10.18 -16.84
CA GLY A 760 3.00 9.42 -15.68
C GLY A 760 1.51 9.09 -15.81
N SER A 761 1.01 8.79 -17.02
CA SER A 761 -0.42 8.51 -17.26
C SER A 761 -1.00 7.41 -16.39
N SER A 762 -0.19 6.46 -15.91
CA SER A 762 -0.60 5.48 -14.91
C SER A 762 -1.05 6.14 -13.60
N LEU A 763 -0.30 7.13 -13.07
CA LEU A 763 -0.68 7.85 -11.86
C LEU A 763 -2.02 8.57 -12.01
N TYR A 764 -2.23 9.27 -13.12
CA TYR A 764 -3.49 9.97 -13.36
C TYR A 764 -4.65 8.98 -13.56
N ALA A 765 -4.42 7.84 -14.22
CA ALA A 765 -5.42 6.78 -14.31
C ALA A 765 -5.78 6.21 -12.92
N GLU A 766 -4.78 6.03 -12.05
CA GLU A 766 -5.01 5.62 -10.65
C GLU A 766 -5.81 6.67 -9.86
N GLN A 767 -5.57 7.97 -10.07
CA GLN A 767 -6.37 9.02 -9.43
C GLN A 767 -7.81 9.03 -9.94
N LEU A 768 -8.00 8.97 -11.26
CA LEU A 768 -9.31 9.00 -11.90
C LEU A 768 -10.15 7.75 -11.61
N LYS A 769 -9.58 6.69 -11.04
CA LYS A 769 -10.34 5.53 -10.55
C LYS A 769 -10.56 5.52 -9.03
N THR A 770 -9.97 6.47 -8.28
CA THR A 770 -9.86 6.36 -6.81
C THR A 770 -10.38 7.58 -6.05
N VAL A 771 -10.00 8.80 -6.45
CA VAL A 771 -10.31 10.04 -5.70
C VAL A 771 -10.91 11.11 -6.62
N PRO A 772 -11.79 12.00 -6.12
CA PRO A 772 -12.24 13.14 -6.91
C PRO A 772 -11.06 14.02 -7.34
N VAL A 773 -11.08 14.48 -8.59
CA VAL A 773 -10.01 15.31 -9.17
C VAL A 773 -10.67 16.52 -9.82
N VAL A 774 -10.31 17.71 -9.36
CA VAL A 774 -10.84 18.98 -9.87
C VAL A 774 -9.71 19.81 -10.45
N ASN A 775 -9.91 20.31 -11.67
CA ASN A 775 -8.95 21.16 -12.36
C ASN A 775 -9.52 22.56 -12.56
N MET A 776 -8.87 23.57 -12.00
CA MET A 776 -9.26 24.97 -12.14
C MET A 776 -8.24 25.67 -13.02
N LEU A 777 -8.67 26.13 -14.18
CA LEU A 777 -7.85 26.90 -15.10
C LEU A 777 -7.99 28.36 -14.71
N LEU A 778 -6.94 28.93 -14.11
CA LEU A 778 -6.93 30.29 -13.54
C LEU A 778 -5.98 31.21 -14.32
N GLY A 779 -5.67 30.85 -15.56
CA GLY A 779 -4.81 31.61 -16.46
C GLY A 779 -4.52 30.88 -17.77
N SER A 780 -3.35 31.15 -18.34
CA SER A 780 -2.92 30.56 -19.61
C SER A 780 -2.32 29.18 -19.37
N VAL A 781 -3.03 28.13 -19.77
CA VAL A 781 -2.70 26.73 -19.54
C VAL A 781 -2.22 26.08 -20.85
N VAL A 782 -0.97 25.58 -20.87
CA VAL A 782 -0.31 25.09 -22.08
C VAL A 782 0.45 23.78 -21.88
N GLY A 783 0.56 22.97 -22.93
CA GLY A 783 1.40 21.78 -22.95
C GLY A 783 0.98 20.75 -21.90
N ILE A 784 1.84 20.45 -20.93
CA ILE A 784 1.53 19.52 -19.83
C ILE A 784 0.37 20.03 -18.97
N GLY A 785 0.29 21.35 -18.71
CA GLY A 785 -0.86 21.94 -18.03
C GLY A 785 -2.16 21.69 -18.78
N ALA A 786 -2.13 21.73 -20.11
CA ALA A 786 -3.32 21.48 -20.93
C ALA A 786 -3.78 20.02 -20.87
N ALA A 787 -2.84 19.08 -20.84
CA ALA A 787 -3.15 17.67 -20.59
C ALA A 787 -3.73 17.47 -19.16
N LYS A 788 -3.16 18.13 -18.15
CA LYS A 788 -3.67 18.07 -16.77
C LYS A 788 -5.09 18.61 -16.65
N ALA A 789 -5.45 19.66 -17.42
CA ALA A 789 -6.77 20.27 -17.40
C ALA A 789 -7.90 19.27 -17.72
N VAL A 790 -7.69 18.40 -18.71
CA VAL A 790 -8.68 17.38 -19.11
C VAL A 790 -8.60 16.10 -18.28
N LEU A 791 -7.46 15.83 -17.62
CA LEU A 791 -7.28 14.68 -16.72
C LEU A 791 -7.87 14.94 -15.33
N GLY A 792 -9.19 15.20 -15.29
CA GLY A 792 -9.97 15.45 -14.09
C GLY A 792 -11.44 15.05 -14.25
N HIS A 793 -12.10 14.85 -13.10
CA HIS A 793 -13.54 14.55 -13.03
C HIS A 793 -14.40 15.80 -13.26
N PHE A 794 -13.87 16.96 -12.90
CA PHE A 794 -14.49 18.25 -13.14
C PHE A 794 -13.43 19.30 -13.44
N SER A 795 -13.76 20.19 -14.36
CA SER A 795 -12.91 21.28 -14.78
C SER A 795 -13.70 22.57 -14.93
N VAL A 796 -13.08 23.68 -14.52
CA VAL A 796 -13.67 25.01 -14.64
C VAL A 796 -12.61 26.00 -15.13
N MET A 797 -13.00 26.86 -16.06
CA MET A 797 -12.16 27.96 -16.53
C MET A 797 -12.81 29.30 -16.27
N VAL A 798 -12.00 30.34 -16.07
CA VAL A 798 -12.47 31.70 -15.80
C VAL A 798 -12.56 32.49 -17.10
N ARG A 799 -13.73 33.10 -17.33
CA ARG A 799 -14.01 33.93 -18.51
C ARG A 799 -12.98 35.04 -18.65
N ASP A 800 -12.51 35.25 -19.87
CA ASP A 800 -11.57 36.32 -20.28
C ASP A 800 -10.20 36.33 -19.55
N MET A 801 -9.99 35.43 -18.59
CA MET A 801 -8.75 35.27 -17.84
C MET A 801 -7.99 34.01 -18.28
N SER A 802 -8.72 32.94 -18.55
CA SER A 802 -8.14 31.61 -18.77
C SER A 802 -8.15 31.22 -20.24
N GLN A 803 -7.08 30.57 -20.69
CA GLN A 803 -6.97 29.98 -22.03
C GLN A 803 -6.35 28.59 -21.92
N LEU A 804 -6.80 27.67 -22.76
CA LEU A 804 -6.30 26.31 -22.85
C LEU A 804 -5.81 26.04 -24.28
N PHE A 805 -4.58 25.57 -24.45
CA PHE A 805 -4.08 25.21 -25.78
C PHE A 805 -2.92 24.21 -25.73
N VAL A 806 -2.82 23.37 -26.77
CA VAL A 806 -1.72 22.40 -26.91
C VAL A 806 -0.38 23.13 -27.08
N ALA A 807 -0.35 24.15 -27.94
CA ALA A 807 0.79 25.01 -28.18
C ALA A 807 0.32 26.46 -28.30
N GLY A 808 1.15 27.41 -27.84
CA GLY A 808 0.79 28.83 -27.87
C GLY A 808 0.78 29.43 -29.28
N PRO A 809 0.17 30.61 -29.48
CA PRO A 809 0.04 31.24 -30.79
C PRO A 809 1.33 31.36 -31.62
N PRO A 810 2.52 31.70 -31.05
CA PRO A 810 3.74 31.77 -31.84
C PRO A 810 4.13 30.44 -32.49
N VAL A 811 3.82 29.31 -31.83
CA VAL A 811 4.09 27.97 -32.35
C VAL A 811 3.10 27.63 -33.47
N VAL A 812 1.83 27.98 -33.29
CA VAL A 812 0.78 27.78 -34.31
C VAL A 812 1.06 28.61 -35.55
N ALA A 813 1.42 29.88 -35.40
CA ALA A 813 1.77 30.76 -36.51
C ALA A 813 2.95 30.22 -37.32
N HIS A 814 3.99 29.73 -36.63
CA HIS A 814 5.13 29.11 -37.28
C HIS A 814 4.77 27.79 -38.00
N ALA A 815 3.99 26.93 -37.36
CA ALA A 815 3.69 25.59 -37.89
C ALA A 815 2.60 25.59 -38.98
N MET A 816 1.60 26.45 -38.87
CA MET A 816 0.40 26.46 -39.73
C MET A 816 0.39 27.62 -40.74
N GLY A 817 1.28 28.60 -40.59
CA GLY A 817 1.45 29.71 -41.53
C GLY A 817 0.38 30.81 -41.44
N TYR A 818 -0.38 30.89 -40.34
CA TYR A 818 -1.35 31.96 -40.10
C TYR A 818 -1.30 32.45 -38.65
N GLU A 819 -1.55 33.75 -38.45
CA GLU A 819 -1.61 34.35 -37.10
C GLU A 819 -2.96 34.04 -36.43
N ILE A 820 -2.94 33.80 -35.12
CA ILE A 820 -4.13 33.58 -34.30
C ILE A 820 -3.94 34.21 -32.92
N SER A 821 -4.99 34.76 -32.32
CA SER A 821 -4.91 35.28 -30.95
C SER A 821 -4.95 34.14 -29.92
N LYS A 822 -4.65 34.43 -28.64
CA LYS A 822 -4.79 33.41 -27.57
C LYS A 822 -6.25 33.07 -27.34
N GLU A 823 -7.10 34.08 -27.45
CA GLU A 823 -8.53 34.03 -27.23
C GLU A 823 -9.19 33.18 -28.32
N ASP A 824 -8.89 33.43 -29.59
CA ASP A 824 -9.42 32.66 -30.72
C ASP A 824 -8.93 31.20 -30.70
N LEU A 825 -7.74 30.95 -30.15
CA LEU A 825 -7.15 29.62 -30.09
C LEU A 825 -7.73 28.76 -28.96
N GLY A 826 -8.07 29.36 -27.80
CA GLY A 826 -8.22 28.58 -26.58
C GLY A 826 -9.07 29.18 -25.47
N ASP A 827 -9.93 30.15 -25.75
CA ASP A 827 -10.87 30.65 -24.75
C ASP A 827 -12.04 29.67 -24.48
N TRP A 828 -12.97 30.10 -23.63
CA TRP A 828 -14.15 29.33 -23.26
C TRP A 828 -15.09 29.01 -24.43
N ARG A 829 -15.10 29.82 -25.50
CA ARG A 829 -15.93 29.59 -26.68
C ARG A 829 -15.48 28.35 -27.43
N VAL A 830 -14.21 27.97 -27.27
CA VAL A 830 -13.65 26.72 -27.78
C VAL A 830 -13.90 25.60 -26.77
N HIS A 831 -13.33 25.71 -25.56
CA HIS A 831 -13.17 24.54 -24.69
C HIS A 831 -14.36 24.20 -23.82
N CYS A 832 -15.25 25.15 -23.52
CA CYS A 832 -16.53 24.82 -22.89
C CYS A 832 -17.56 24.28 -23.89
N ARG A 833 -17.33 24.46 -25.20
CA ARG A 833 -18.25 23.98 -26.25
C ARG A 833 -17.89 22.62 -26.82
N ASN A 834 -16.63 22.20 -26.67
CA ASN A 834 -16.15 20.91 -27.16
C ASN A 834 -15.97 19.84 -26.06
N GLY A 835 -16.29 20.17 -24.80
CA GLY A 835 -16.19 19.26 -23.66
C GLY A 835 -14.81 19.15 -23.01
N SER A 836 -13.81 19.92 -23.46
CA SER A 836 -12.48 19.92 -22.83
C SER A 836 -12.48 20.58 -21.45
N VAL A 837 -13.39 21.54 -21.23
CA VAL A 837 -13.63 22.15 -19.92
C VAL A 837 -15.11 22.07 -19.61
N ASP A 838 -15.46 21.55 -18.42
CA ASP A 838 -16.85 21.29 -18.07
C ASP A 838 -17.62 22.61 -17.85
N ASN A 839 -17.12 23.52 -17.01
CA ASN A 839 -17.85 24.75 -16.65
C ASN A 839 -17.05 26.04 -16.89
N LEU A 840 -17.79 27.13 -17.00
CA LEU A 840 -17.29 28.50 -17.13
C LEU A 840 -17.68 29.30 -15.89
N ALA A 841 -16.69 29.95 -15.26
CA ALA A 841 -16.89 30.87 -14.16
C ALA A 841 -16.60 32.31 -14.61
N GLU A 842 -17.26 33.29 -14.02
CA GLU A 842 -17.05 34.72 -14.27
C GLU A 842 -15.89 35.29 -13.43
N SER A 843 -15.49 34.59 -12.36
CA SER A 843 -14.36 34.99 -11.51
C SER A 843 -13.63 33.78 -10.91
N GLU A 844 -12.43 34.01 -10.37
CA GLU A 844 -11.69 32.98 -9.63
C GLU A 844 -12.46 32.50 -8.40
N GLY A 845 -13.14 33.40 -7.68
CA GLY A 845 -13.98 33.05 -6.52
C GLY A 845 -15.14 32.14 -6.91
N GLU A 846 -15.83 32.44 -8.00
CA GLU A 846 -16.90 31.58 -8.51
C GLU A 846 -16.36 30.20 -8.96
N ALA A 847 -15.18 30.14 -9.57
CA ALA A 847 -14.55 28.87 -9.93
C ALA A 847 -14.28 28.00 -8.67
N MET A 848 -13.80 28.62 -7.59
CA MET A 848 -13.63 27.95 -6.28
C MET A 848 -14.96 27.45 -5.72
N ASP A 849 -16.02 28.25 -5.81
CA ASP A 849 -17.36 27.87 -5.35
C ASP A 849 -17.95 26.72 -6.18
N MET A 850 -17.75 26.71 -7.50
CA MET A 850 -18.14 25.59 -8.34
C MET A 850 -17.38 24.31 -7.96
N ALA A 851 -16.07 24.41 -7.70
CA ALA A 851 -15.26 23.28 -7.25
C ALA A 851 -15.73 22.74 -5.88
N ARG A 852 -16.03 23.61 -4.92
CA ARG A 852 -16.64 23.25 -3.62
C ARG A 852 -17.95 22.52 -3.81
N ARG A 853 -18.87 23.13 -4.58
CA ARG A 853 -20.20 22.55 -4.82
C ARG A 853 -20.09 21.18 -5.47
N PHE A 854 -19.25 21.03 -6.50
CA PHE A 854 -19.00 19.73 -7.13
C PHE A 854 -18.51 18.67 -6.12
N LEU A 855 -17.48 18.99 -5.33
CA LEU A 855 -16.92 18.07 -4.32
C LEU A 855 -17.91 17.76 -3.20
N SER A 856 -18.86 18.67 -2.91
CA SER A 856 -19.89 18.44 -1.89
C SER A 856 -20.79 17.24 -2.20
N PHE A 857 -21.00 16.90 -3.48
CA PHE A 857 -21.82 15.74 -3.89
C PHE A 857 -21.05 14.43 -3.82
N LEU A 858 -19.71 14.47 -3.89
CA LEU A 858 -18.86 13.30 -3.99
C LEU A 858 -18.32 12.87 -2.61
N PRO A 859 -18.09 11.56 -2.40
CA PRO A 859 -17.32 11.08 -1.26
C PRO A 859 -15.84 11.53 -1.36
N PRO A 860 -15.06 11.47 -0.27
CA PRO A 860 -13.62 11.76 -0.32
C PRO A 860 -12.84 10.81 -1.26
N SER A 861 -13.31 9.58 -1.41
CA SER A 861 -12.80 8.57 -2.34
C SER A 861 -13.87 7.53 -2.69
N VAL A 862 -13.58 6.67 -3.67
CA VAL A 862 -14.44 5.51 -4.03
C VAL A 862 -14.55 4.45 -2.91
N TYR A 863 -13.86 4.62 -1.78
CA TYR A 863 -13.97 3.73 -0.62
C TYR A 863 -15.00 4.20 0.40
N GLU A 864 -15.69 5.30 0.12
CA GLU A 864 -16.65 5.93 1.02
C GLU A 864 -17.97 6.20 0.29
N ALA A 865 -19.06 6.22 1.05
CA ALA A 865 -20.38 6.54 0.53
C ALA A 865 -20.51 8.06 0.30
N PRO A 866 -21.28 8.50 -0.72
CA PRO A 866 -21.54 9.92 -0.93
C PRO A 866 -22.12 10.61 0.31
N PRO A 867 -21.71 11.85 0.61
CA PRO A 867 -22.12 12.55 1.82
C PRO A 867 -23.59 12.98 1.74
N VAL A 868 -24.38 12.56 2.74
CA VAL A 868 -25.77 12.98 2.95
C VAL A 868 -25.78 14.20 3.85
N VAL A 869 -26.52 15.24 3.46
CA VAL A 869 -26.59 16.51 4.21
C VAL A 869 -28.00 16.70 4.75
N PRO A 870 -28.20 17.12 6.01
CA PRO A 870 -29.53 17.45 6.52
C PRO A 870 -30.23 18.50 5.65
N THR A 871 -31.54 18.37 5.48
CA THR A 871 -32.35 19.34 4.72
C THR A 871 -33.68 19.58 5.42
N ASP A 872 -34.13 20.82 5.39
CA ASP A 872 -35.45 21.24 5.87
C ASP A 872 -36.51 21.21 4.75
N ASP A 873 -36.11 20.88 3.51
CA ASP A 873 -37.03 20.80 2.36
C ASP A 873 -37.87 19.50 2.42
N PRO A 874 -39.19 19.57 2.71
CA PRO A 874 -39.99 18.37 2.94
C PRO A 874 -40.04 17.43 1.73
N ALA A 875 -39.90 16.13 1.98
CA ALA A 875 -40.06 15.11 0.93
C ALA A 875 -41.46 15.14 0.28
N SER A 876 -42.48 15.56 1.04
CA SER A 876 -43.86 15.70 0.57
C SER A 876 -44.15 17.02 -0.15
N ARG A 877 -43.15 17.89 -0.39
CA ARG A 877 -43.36 19.15 -1.11
C ARG A 877 -43.91 18.87 -2.51
N ARG A 878 -45.05 19.49 -2.80
CA ARG A 878 -45.70 19.46 -4.12
C ARG A 878 -45.55 20.81 -4.79
N GLU A 879 -45.16 20.80 -6.06
CA GLU A 879 -44.97 22.02 -6.86
C GLU A 879 -46.02 22.12 -7.97
N GLU A 880 -46.99 23.01 -7.81
CA GLU A 880 -48.09 23.18 -8.78
C GLU A 880 -47.59 23.49 -10.21
N GLN A 881 -46.44 24.16 -10.33
CA GLN A 881 -45.85 24.49 -11.62
C GLN A 881 -45.49 23.25 -12.47
N LEU A 882 -45.25 22.09 -11.84
CA LEU A 882 -44.94 20.84 -12.56
C LEU A 882 -46.14 20.32 -13.35
N PHE A 883 -47.36 20.54 -12.88
CA PHE A 883 -48.58 20.05 -13.52
C PHE A 883 -48.79 20.62 -14.93
N SER A 884 -48.38 21.88 -15.14
CA SER A 884 -48.50 22.59 -16.42
C SER A 884 -47.16 22.82 -17.12
N LEU A 885 -46.06 22.26 -16.61
CA LEU A 885 -44.72 22.53 -17.14
C LEU A 885 -44.57 22.03 -18.57
N VAL A 886 -45.06 20.82 -18.85
CA VAL A 886 -45.06 20.22 -20.19
C VAL A 886 -46.30 20.71 -20.94
N PRO A 887 -46.15 21.50 -22.02
CA PRO A 887 -47.30 22.01 -22.76
C PRO A 887 -48.05 20.88 -23.46
N ARG A 888 -49.39 20.97 -23.52
CA ARG A 888 -50.21 20.05 -24.33
C ARG A 888 -49.90 20.14 -25.83
N LYS A 889 -49.42 21.30 -26.30
CA LYS A 889 -49.00 21.49 -27.69
C LYS A 889 -47.70 20.72 -27.91
N ARG A 890 -47.76 19.61 -28.66
CA ARG A 890 -46.66 18.63 -28.83
C ARG A 890 -45.33 19.21 -29.33
N ASN A 891 -45.38 20.24 -30.18
CA ASN A 891 -44.21 20.90 -30.74
C ASN A 891 -43.69 22.07 -29.88
N ALA A 892 -44.34 22.39 -28.77
CA ALA A 892 -43.82 23.39 -27.84
C ALA A 892 -42.73 22.78 -26.95
N THR A 893 -41.72 23.59 -26.63
CA THR A 893 -40.61 23.18 -25.77
C THR A 893 -40.89 23.57 -24.32
N PHE A 894 -40.13 23.00 -23.38
CA PHE A 894 -40.20 23.39 -21.96
C PHE A 894 -38.80 23.39 -21.34
N ASP A 895 -38.66 24.06 -20.20
CA ASP A 895 -37.38 24.16 -19.49
C ASP A 895 -37.16 22.97 -18.55
N ILE A 896 -36.32 22.02 -18.97
CA ILE A 896 -35.97 20.86 -18.16
C ILE A 896 -35.17 21.22 -16.89
N ARG A 897 -34.33 22.27 -16.93
CA ARG A 897 -33.59 22.75 -15.75
C ARG A 897 -34.54 23.31 -14.71
N ARG A 898 -35.61 23.98 -15.14
CA ARG A 898 -36.70 24.40 -14.24
C ARG A 898 -37.40 23.20 -13.64
N ALA A 899 -37.68 22.14 -14.41
CA ALA A 899 -38.24 20.90 -13.89
C ALA A 899 -37.38 20.33 -12.75
N ILE A 900 -36.08 20.19 -12.99
CA ILE A 900 -35.13 19.63 -12.02
C ILE A 900 -35.13 20.47 -10.73
N ARG A 901 -35.03 21.80 -10.84
CA ARG A 901 -35.05 22.71 -9.66
C ARG A 901 -36.35 22.63 -8.86
N LEU A 902 -37.50 22.44 -9.52
CA LEU A 902 -38.78 22.28 -8.83
C LEU A 902 -38.84 20.96 -8.07
N MET A 903 -38.20 19.89 -8.57
CA MET A 903 -38.24 18.57 -7.91
C MET A 903 -37.16 18.40 -6.83
N ALA A 904 -35.93 18.85 -7.10
CA ALA A 904 -34.78 18.71 -6.22
C ALA A 904 -34.88 19.59 -4.96
N ASP A 905 -34.03 19.31 -3.97
CA ASP A 905 -33.86 20.16 -2.80
C ASP A 905 -33.47 21.57 -3.23
N GLN A 906 -34.07 22.59 -2.61
CA GLN A 906 -33.80 23.99 -2.96
C GLN A 906 -32.29 24.32 -2.91
N GLY A 907 -31.78 24.96 -3.97
CA GLY A 907 -30.36 25.34 -4.09
C GLY A 907 -29.39 24.20 -4.42
N SER A 908 -29.85 22.94 -4.48
CA SER A 908 -28.98 21.79 -4.71
C SER A 908 -28.60 21.52 -6.17
N PHE A 909 -29.29 22.13 -7.15
CA PHE A 909 -29.01 21.90 -8.57
C PHE A 909 -27.65 22.47 -8.99
N PHE A 910 -26.80 21.61 -9.56
CA PHE A 910 -25.49 21.93 -10.09
C PHE A 910 -25.28 21.26 -11.45
N GLU A 911 -25.31 22.06 -12.53
CA GLU A 911 -25.16 21.58 -13.90
C GLU A 911 -23.69 21.45 -14.31
N VAL A 912 -23.38 20.40 -15.06
CA VAL A 912 -22.03 20.12 -15.59
C VAL A 912 -22.08 20.19 -17.11
N GLY A 913 -21.16 20.94 -17.74
CA GLY A 913 -21.12 21.04 -19.20
C GLY A 913 -22.27 21.83 -19.83
N PRO A 914 -22.73 22.99 -19.33
CA PRO A 914 -23.89 23.70 -19.87
C PRO A 914 -23.72 24.18 -21.33
N HIS A 915 -22.50 24.16 -21.86
CA HIS A 915 -22.16 24.65 -23.21
C HIS A 915 -21.73 23.56 -24.20
N TRP A 916 -21.63 22.30 -23.78
CA TRP A 916 -21.27 21.15 -24.61
C TRP A 916 -22.38 20.09 -24.57
N GLY A 917 -22.62 19.40 -25.69
CA GLY A 917 -23.68 18.40 -25.81
C GLY A 917 -25.03 18.95 -25.34
N THR A 918 -25.39 20.15 -25.80
CA THR A 918 -26.49 20.97 -25.26
C THR A 918 -27.89 20.39 -25.51
N ASP A 919 -28.00 19.35 -26.32
CA ASP A 919 -29.19 18.52 -26.43
C ASP A 919 -29.47 17.70 -25.16
N GLN A 920 -28.46 17.51 -24.29
CA GLN A 920 -28.57 16.79 -23.03
C GLN A 920 -28.14 17.66 -21.84
N VAL A 921 -28.82 17.48 -20.72
CA VAL A 921 -28.50 18.07 -19.42
C VAL A 921 -27.96 16.98 -18.51
N THR A 922 -26.77 17.21 -17.96
CA THR A 922 -26.18 16.40 -16.90
C THR A 922 -25.92 17.30 -15.69
N ALA A 923 -26.29 16.82 -14.50
CA ALA A 923 -26.21 17.64 -13.30
C ALA A 923 -26.09 16.77 -12.04
N PHE A 924 -25.71 17.39 -10.93
CA PHE A 924 -25.92 16.87 -9.60
C PHE A 924 -27.07 17.61 -8.92
N ALA A 925 -27.79 16.90 -8.05
CA ALA A 925 -28.85 17.45 -7.23
C ALA A 925 -28.93 16.70 -5.90
N ARG A 926 -29.74 17.19 -4.95
CA ARG A 926 -30.11 16.45 -3.75
C ARG A 926 -31.61 16.20 -3.67
N PHE A 927 -31.98 15.06 -3.10
CA PHE A 927 -33.35 14.75 -2.71
C PHE A 927 -33.33 14.23 -1.28
N ALA A 928 -34.04 14.91 -0.38
CA ALA A 928 -34.01 14.62 1.05
C ALA A 928 -32.57 14.57 1.60
N GLY A 929 -31.68 15.44 1.10
CA GLY A 929 -30.28 15.52 1.53
C GLY A 929 -29.32 14.57 0.81
N TYR A 930 -29.83 13.54 0.13
CA TYR A 930 -29.04 12.54 -0.58
C TYR A 930 -28.58 13.06 -1.94
N PRO A 931 -27.27 13.01 -2.28
CA PRO A 931 -26.78 13.43 -3.57
C PRO A 931 -27.13 12.41 -4.67
N VAL A 932 -27.51 12.89 -5.84
CA VAL A 932 -27.81 12.07 -7.03
C VAL A 932 -27.22 12.71 -8.28
N GLY A 933 -26.88 11.88 -9.26
CA GLY A 933 -26.69 12.31 -10.65
C GLY A 933 -28.04 12.54 -11.32
N VAL A 934 -28.10 13.44 -12.29
CA VAL A 934 -29.31 13.75 -13.06
C VAL A 934 -28.96 13.76 -14.54
N ILE A 935 -29.72 13.00 -15.33
CA ILE A 935 -29.63 13.03 -16.79
C ILE A 935 -30.99 13.38 -17.39
N ALA A 936 -31.01 14.23 -18.41
CA ALA A 936 -32.22 14.61 -19.11
C ALA A 936 -31.95 15.13 -20.53
N SER A 937 -32.94 15.06 -21.41
CA SER A 937 -32.87 15.71 -22.74
C SER A 937 -33.45 17.13 -22.68
N ASP A 938 -32.83 18.09 -23.38
CA ASP A 938 -33.31 19.47 -23.46
C ASP A 938 -34.09 19.71 -24.76
N SER A 939 -35.42 19.76 -24.64
CA SER A 939 -36.28 20.04 -25.78
C SER A 939 -36.11 21.43 -26.39
N ARG A 940 -35.47 22.39 -25.69
CA ARG A 940 -35.20 23.73 -26.23
C ARG A 940 -33.98 23.77 -27.15
N HIS A 941 -33.21 22.68 -27.22
CA HIS A 941 -32.15 22.56 -28.20
C HIS A 941 -32.71 22.69 -29.63
N GLU A 942 -31.89 23.16 -30.58
CA GLU A 942 -32.33 23.42 -31.95
C GLU A 942 -32.88 22.19 -32.68
N ASN A 943 -32.38 20.99 -32.33
CA ASN A 943 -32.87 19.71 -32.83
C ASN A 943 -34.03 19.11 -32.01
N GLY A 944 -34.58 19.88 -31.06
CA GLY A 944 -35.69 19.47 -30.20
C GLY A 944 -35.32 18.43 -29.14
N GLY A 945 -34.04 18.29 -28.77
CA GLY A 945 -33.55 17.35 -27.75
C GLY A 945 -33.19 15.97 -28.29
N ALA A 946 -33.01 15.83 -29.61
CA ALA A 946 -32.56 14.59 -30.23
C ALA A 946 -31.07 14.35 -29.88
N LEU A 947 -30.74 13.09 -29.57
CA LEU A 947 -29.43 12.74 -29.02
C LEU A 947 -28.32 12.85 -30.09
N THR A 948 -27.38 13.76 -29.89
CA THR A 948 -26.23 13.99 -30.79
C THR A 948 -25.00 13.17 -30.40
N ALA A 949 -23.95 13.17 -31.23
CA ALA A 949 -22.65 12.57 -30.89
C ALA A 949 -22.06 13.18 -29.59
N ASP A 950 -22.06 14.50 -29.46
CA ASP A 950 -21.59 15.21 -28.26
C ASP A 950 -22.47 14.93 -27.05
N GLY A 951 -23.80 14.89 -27.25
CA GLY A 951 -24.75 14.48 -26.22
C GLY A 951 -24.47 13.08 -25.69
N CYS A 952 -24.12 12.13 -26.56
CA CYS A 952 -23.73 10.77 -26.17
C CYS A 952 -22.45 10.74 -25.32
N ASP A 953 -21.40 11.46 -25.75
CA ASP A 953 -20.14 11.52 -25.00
C ASP A 953 -20.33 12.19 -23.63
N LYS A 954 -21.14 13.25 -23.57
CA LYS A 954 -21.51 13.94 -22.31
C LYS A 954 -22.24 13.01 -21.34
N LEU A 955 -23.24 12.27 -21.82
CA LEU A 955 -23.96 11.30 -21.00
C LEU A 955 -23.05 10.19 -20.50
N LYS A 956 -22.22 9.61 -21.39
CA LYS A 956 -21.25 8.56 -21.03
C LYS A 956 -20.29 9.03 -19.93
N ARG A 957 -19.71 10.22 -20.08
CA ARG A 957 -18.81 10.82 -19.06
C ARG A 957 -19.52 10.98 -17.71
N HIS A 958 -20.76 11.47 -17.70
CA HIS A 958 -21.52 11.64 -16.46
C HIS A 958 -21.94 10.30 -15.81
N LEU A 959 -22.29 9.30 -16.61
CA LEU A 959 -22.61 7.94 -16.14
C LEU A 959 -21.39 7.28 -15.50
N ASP A 960 -20.23 7.31 -16.17
CA ASP A 960 -18.97 6.77 -15.65
C ASP A 960 -18.61 7.46 -14.32
N LEU A 961 -18.81 8.77 -14.21
CA LEU A 961 -18.57 9.54 -12.97
C LEU A 961 -19.51 9.14 -11.82
N CYS A 962 -20.81 9.03 -12.10
CA CYS A 962 -21.79 8.67 -11.08
C CYS A 962 -21.60 7.23 -10.59
N ASP A 963 -21.32 6.28 -11.49
CA ASP A 963 -21.11 4.88 -11.13
C ASP A 963 -19.81 4.69 -10.31
N LEU A 964 -18.75 5.42 -10.70
CA LEU A 964 -17.47 5.42 -10.00
C LEU A 964 -17.62 5.86 -8.55
N PHE A 965 -18.33 6.96 -8.30
CA PHE A 965 -18.52 7.53 -6.96
C PHE A 965 -19.84 7.14 -6.30
N HIS A 966 -20.51 6.11 -6.81
CA HIS A 966 -21.67 5.46 -6.17
C HIS A 966 -22.89 6.38 -6.02
N LEU A 967 -23.07 7.33 -6.93
CA LEU A 967 -24.20 8.24 -6.95
C LEU A 967 -25.36 7.62 -7.74
N PRO A 968 -26.53 7.36 -7.12
CA PRO A 968 -27.72 6.98 -7.86
C PRO A 968 -28.13 8.06 -8.87
N ILE A 969 -28.84 7.66 -9.93
CA ILE A 969 -29.24 8.58 -11.00
C ILE A 969 -30.76 8.79 -11.02
N VAL A 970 -31.17 10.04 -11.18
CA VAL A 970 -32.51 10.42 -11.61
C VAL A 970 -32.48 10.69 -13.11
N ASN A 971 -33.25 9.90 -13.85
CA ASN A 971 -33.28 9.89 -15.31
C ASN A 971 -34.61 10.48 -15.81
N LEU A 972 -34.57 11.66 -16.43
CA LEU A 972 -35.76 12.40 -16.87
C LEU A 972 -35.89 12.36 -18.39
N VAL A 973 -36.89 11.64 -18.89
CA VAL A 973 -36.97 11.27 -20.31
C VAL A 973 -37.92 12.19 -21.08
N ASP A 974 -37.36 12.93 -22.04
CA ASP A 974 -38.06 13.63 -23.12
C ASP A 974 -37.24 13.59 -24.44
N ASN A 975 -36.96 12.37 -24.91
CA ASN A 975 -36.07 12.13 -26.04
C ASN A 975 -36.86 11.69 -27.31
N PRO A 976 -36.76 12.43 -28.43
CA PRO A 976 -37.43 12.09 -29.68
C PRO A 976 -36.70 11.03 -30.54
N GLY A 977 -35.48 10.65 -30.17
CA GLY A 977 -34.65 9.71 -30.94
C GLY A 977 -33.19 10.17 -31.00
N PHE A 978 -32.39 9.51 -31.84
CA PHE A 978 -31.08 10.04 -32.24
C PHE A 978 -31.25 11.20 -33.21
N ALA A 979 -30.31 12.15 -33.18
CA ALA A 979 -30.25 13.20 -34.18
C ALA A 979 -30.00 12.59 -35.57
N VAL A 980 -30.81 12.98 -36.56
CA VAL A 980 -30.78 12.43 -37.92
C VAL A 980 -30.37 13.50 -38.93
N GLY A 981 -29.67 13.10 -39.99
CA GLY A 981 -29.24 14.01 -41.06
C GLY A 981 -27.75 13.90 -41.36
N ARG A 982 -27.33 14.34 -42.55
CA ARG A 982 -25.96 14.14 -43.08
C ARG A 982 -24.88 14.60 -42.10
N GLU A 983 -25.07 15.74 -41.43
CA GLU A 983 -24.13 16.29 -40.47
C GLU A 983 -23.94 15.39 -39.24
N HIS A 984 -25.04 14.83 -38.72
CA HIS A 984 -25.01 13.91 -37.57
C HIS A 984 -24.44 12.53 -37.94
N GLU A 985 -24.60 12.10 -39.20
CA GLU A 985 -23.92 10.91 -39.72
C GLU A 985 -22.41 11.12 -39.84
N MET A 986 -21.98 12.29 -40.33
CA MET A 986 -20.56 12.63 -40.49
C MET A 986 -19.82 12.74 -39.14
N THR A 987 -20.51 13.16 -38.08
CA THR A 987 -19.97 13.20 -36.71
C THR A 987 -19.98 11.84 -36.01
N GLY A 988 -20.53 10.80 -36.65
CA GLY A 988 -20.50 9.43 -36.12
C GLY A 988 -21.53 9.16 -35.02
N THR A 989 -22.68 9.84 -35.03
CA THR A 989 -23.74 9.71 -34.01
C THR A 989 -24.16 8.26 -33.75
N ILE A 990 -24.20 7.40 -34.79
CA ILE A 990 -24.53 5.97 -34.61
C ILE A 990 -23.52 5.25 -33.71
N ARG A 991 -22.22 5.50 -33.91
CA ARG A 991 -21.16 4.87 -33.10
C ARG A 991 -21.20 5.37 -31.67
N LYS A 992 -21.32 6.69 -31.49
CA LYS A 992 -21.41 7.33 -30.17
C LYS A 992 -22.67 6.93 -29.42
N GLY A 993 -23.79 6.78 -30.13
CA GLY A 993 -25.02 6.22 -29.60
C GLY A 993 -24.84 4.79 -29.08
N GLY A 994 -24.14 3.94 -29.83
CA GLY A 994 -23.77 2.60 -29.37
C GLY A 994 -22.92 2.61 -28.09
N GLU A 995 -21.91 3.48 -28.00
CA GLU A 995 -21.08 3.63 -26.79
C GLU A 995 -21.92 4.06 -25.57
N TRP A 996 -22.79 5.05 -25.73
CA TRP A 996 -23.70 5.50 -24.68
C TRP A 996 -24.66 4.38 -24.23
N MET A 997 -25.23 3.61 -25.17
CA MET A 997 -26.12 2.49 -24.83
C MET A 997 -25.41 1.44 -23.96
N ILE A 998 -24.17 1.09 -24.31
CA ILE A 998 -23.37 0.15 -23.53
C ILE A 998 -23.01 0.73 -22.17
N ALA A 999 -22.61 2.01 -22.09
CA ALA A 999 -22.32 2.66 -20.81
C ALA A 999 -23.54 2.64 -19.88
N PHE A 1000 -24.72 3.00 -20.38
CA PHE A 1000 -25.97 2.99 -19.61
C PHE A 1000 -26.40 1.58 -19.16
N ALA A 1001 -26.01 0.53 -19.89
CA ALA A 1001 -26.26 -0.85 -19.50
C ALA A 1001 -25.24 -1.41 -18.49
N GLN A 1002 -24.04 -0.82 -18.41
CA GLN A 1002 -22.94 -1.29 -17.57
C GLN A 1002 -22.92 -0.68 -16.15
N VAL A 1003 -23.58 0.45 -15.95
CA VAL A 1003 -23.66 1.07 -14.61
C VAL A 1003 -24.34 0.14 -13.60
N ALA A 1004 -23.78 0.05 -12.40
CA ALA A 1004 -24.24 -0.82 -11.32
C ALA A 1004 -25.03 -0.06 -10.23
N ILE A 1005 -25.07 1.26 -10.33
CA ILE A 1005 -25.85 2.16 -9.48
C ILE A 1005 -27.37 2.10 -9.78
N PRO A 1006 -28.24 2.34 -8.79
CA PRO A 1006 -29.69 2.42 -9.00
C PRO A 1006 -30.10 3.64 -9.85
N ILE A 1007 -31.16 3.48 -10.67
CA ILE A 1007 -31.68 4.56 -11.53
C ILE A 1007 -33.19 4.73 -11.38
N PHE A 1008 -33.64 5.91 -10.92
CA PHE A 1008 -35.06 6.27 -10.91
C PHE A 1008 -35.43 6.97 -12.21
N THR A 1009 -36.35 6.41 -12.99
CA THR A 1009 -36.71 6.97 -14.31
C THR A 1009 -38.08 7.63 -14.29
N VAL A 1010 -38.16 8.85 -14.83
CA VAL A 1010 -39.41 9.59 -15.04
C VAL A 1010 -39.59 9.83 -16.54
N ILE A 1011 -40.58 9.17 -17.15
CA ILE A 1011 -40.93 9.41 -18.54
C ILE A 1011 -41.87 10.62 -18.59
N MET A 1012 -41.34 11.79 -18.95
CA MET A 1012 -42.06 13.07 -18.87
C MET A 1012 -42.90 13.32 -20.11
N ARG A 1013 -42.34 13.09 -21.30
CA ARG A 1013 -43.01 13.34 -22.57
C ARG A 1013 -42.58 12.36 -23.65
N ARG A 1014 -41.55 12.64 -24.46
CA ARG A 1014 -41.21 11.79 -25.60
C ARG A 1014 -40.28 10.65 -25.21
N SER A 1015 -40.54 9.45 -25.72
CA SER A 1015 -39.59 8.34 -25.71
C SER A 1015 -39.72 7.53 -26.98
N PHE A 1016 -38.98 7.93 -28.02
CA PHE A 1016 -39.05 7.33 -29.35
C PHE A 1016 -37.75 6.71 -29.84
N GLY A 1017 -37.89 5.67 -30.66
CA GLY A 1017 -36.78 4.99 -31.33
C GLY A 1017 -35.81 4.32 -30.37
N VAL A 1018 -34.65 3.93 -30.90
CA VAL A 1018 -33.63 3.22 -30.12
C VAL A 1018 -33.13 4.06 -28.94
N ALA A 1019 -32.90 5.36 -29.15
CA ALA A 1019 -32.46 6.26 -28.09
C ALA A 1019 -33.51 6.43 -26.98
N GLY A 1020 -34.76 6.74 -27.32
CA GLY A 1020 -35.83 6.85 -26.33
C GLY A 1020 -36.03 5.54 -25.57
N ASN A 1021 -36.02 4.40 -26.26
CA ASN A 1021 -36.12 3.10 -25.61
C ASN A 1021 -34.98 2.86 -24.61
N ASN A 1022 -33.73 3.14 -24.98
CA ASN A 1022 -32.59 2.95 -24.08
C ASN A 1022 -32.72 3.83 -22.81
N TYR A 1023 -33.12 5.09 -22.97
CA TYR A 1023 -33.47 5.97 -21.85
C TYR A 1023 -34.55 5.37 -20.94
N ALA A 1024 -35.57 4.74 -21.51
CA ALA A 1024 -36.72 4.21 -20.77
C ALA A 1024 -36.51 2.80 -20.18
N THR A 1025 -35.37 2.15 -20.42
CA THR A 1025 -35.10 0.77 -19.97
C THR A 1025 -33.77 0.64 -19.21
N PRO A 1026 -33.65 1.24 -18.00
CA PRO A 1026 -32.48 1.05 -17.16
C PRO A 1026 -32.30 -0.44 -16.79
N ARG A 1027 -31.04 -0.88 -16.70
CA ARG A 1027 -30.68 -2.27 -16.34
C ARG A 1027 -30.11 -2.42 -14.93
N GLY A 1028 -29.91 -1.31 -14.22
CA GLY A 1028 -29.38 -1.28 -12.86
C GLY A 1028 -30.34 -1.89 -11.83
N PRO A 1029 -29.82 -2.32 -10.66
CA PRO A 1029 -30.65 -2.85 -9.57
C PRO A 1029 -31.62 -1.79 -9.06
N ALA A 1030 -32.84 -2.21 -8.67
CA ALA A 1030 -33.86 -1.34 -8.09
C ALA A 1030 -34.10 -0.04 -8.89
N SER A 1031 -34.38 -0.19 -10.20
CA SER A 1031 -34.60 0.92 -11.13
C SER A 1031 -36.08 1.09 -11.50
N PRO A 1032 -36.93 1.66 -10.61
CA PRO A 1032 -38.34 1.87 -10.91
C PRO A 1032 -38.52 2.94 -12.00
N ARG A 1033 -39.65 2.86 -12.71
CA ARG A 1033 -40.03 3.86 -13.72
C ARG A 1033 -41.43 4.35 -13.45
N VAL A 1034 -41.59 5.66 -13.51
CA VAL A 1034 -42.88 6.34 -13.43
C VAL A 1034 -43.09 7.16 -14.67
N VAL A 1035 -44.34 7.38 -15.05
CA VAL A 1035 -44.70 8.12 -16.25
C VAL A 1035 -45.63 9.29 -15.93
N TRP A 1036 -45.40 10.43 -16.60
CA TRP A 1036 -46.29 11.58 -16.52
C TRP A 1036 -47.44 11.47 -17.53
N PRO A 1037 -48.59 12.13 -17.30
CA PRO A 1037 -49.74 12.07 -18.21
C PRO A 1037 -49.44 12.56 -19.64
N SER A 1038 -48.41 13.40 -19.81
CA SER A 1038 -47.95 13.94 -21.09
C SER A 1038 -47.10 12.97 -21.92
N ALA A 1039 -46.81 11.78 -21.42
CA ALA A 1039 -45.92 10.85 -22.09
C ALA A 1039 -46.49 10.26 -23.39
N ASP A 1040 -45.61 10.13 -24.37
CA ASP A 1040 -45.89 9.65 -25.71
C ASP A 1040 -44.68 8.82 -26.18
N VAL A 1041 -44.90 7.54 -26.39
CA VAL A 1041 -43.85 6.53 -26.53
C VAL A 1041 -44.11 5.65 -27.75
N GLY A 1042 -43.04 5.19 -28.41
CA GLY A 1042 -43.19 4.30 -29.56
C GLY A 1042 -41.89 4.04 -30.33
N GLY A 1043 -41.95 3.15 -31.32
CA GLY A 1043 -40.81 2.85 -32.18
C GLY A 1043 -40.44 4.01 -33.12
N ILE A 1044 -41.45 4.65 -33.73
CA ILE A 1044 -41.30 5.77 -34.66
C ILE A 1044 -42.43 6.77 -34.38
N PRO A 1045 -42.18 8.10 -34.41
CA PRO A 1045 -43.23 9.10 -34.33
C PRO A 1045 -44.28 8.94 -35.46
N PRO A 1046 -45.59 9.01 -35.16
CA PRO A 1046 -46.64 8.94 -36.18
C PRO A 1046 -46.50 9.94 -37.33
N GLU A 1047 -45.96 11.14 -37.04
CA GLU A 1047 -45.83 12.27 -37.96
C GLU A 1047 -44.90 12.01 -39.17
N GLY A 1048 -44.18 10.87 -39.18
CA GLY A 1048 -43.48 10.32 -40.35
C GLY A 1048 -43.60 8.80 -40.50
N GLY A 1049 -44.05 8.09 -39.46
CA GLY A 1049 -44.19 6.63 -39.48
C GLY A 1049 -45.38 6.11 -40.29
N ILE A 1050 -46.45 6.91 -40.45
CA ILE A 1050 -47.64 6.50 -41.22
C ILE A 1050 -47.27 6.25 -42.69
N GLU A 1051 -46.50 7.14 -43.30
CA GLU A 1051 -46.08 7.02 -44.70
C GLU A 1051 -45.15 5.82 -44.93
N ALA A 1052 -44.31 5.50 -43.95
CA ALA A 1052 -43.43 4.34 -44.01
C ALA A 1052 -44.20 3.01 -43.84
N ALA A 1053 -45.09 2.94 -42.84
CA ALA A 1053 -45.80 1.71 -42.49
C ALA A 1053 -46.95 1.39 -43.44
N TYR A 1054 -47.65 2.40 -43.94
CA TYR A 1054 -48.81 2.25 -44.83
C TYR A 1054 -48.48 2.60 -46.28
N LYS A 1055 -47.18 2.66 -46.67
CA LYS A 1055 -46.71 3.06 -48.01
C LYS A 1055 -47.50 2.42 -49.15
N ARG A 1056 -47.71 1.11 -49.06
CA ARG A 1056 -48.45 0.34 -50.07
C ARG A 1056 -49.93 0.70 -50.11
N GLN A 1057 -50.59 0.76 -48.95
CA GLN A 1057 -52.02 1.09 -48.85
C GLN A 1057 -52.31 2.53 -49.25
N LEU A 1058 -51.40 3.47 -48.93
CA LEU A 1058 -51.48 4.86 -49.36
C LEU A 1058 -51.25 4.99 -50.87
N ALA A 1059 -50.35 4.19 -51.47
CA ALA A 1059 -50.13 4.20 -52.91
C ALA A 1059 -51.28 3.56 -53.71
N GLU A 1060 -51.97 2.59 -53.12
CA GLU A 1060 -53.10 1.86 -53.73
C GLU A 1060 -54.48 2.53 -53.43
N ALA A 1061 -54.53 3.52 -52.53
CA ALA A 1061 -55.77 4.20 -52.15
C ALA A 1061 -56.27 5.18 -53.22
N ALA A 1062 -57.60 5.22 -53.42
CA ALA A 1062 -58.24 6.18 -54.31
C ALA A 1062 -58.10 7.64 -53.81
N ASP A 1063 -58.08 7.84 -52.48
CA ASP A 1063 -57.78 9.11 -51.84
C ASP A 1063 -56.76 8.90 -50.70
N PRO A 1064 -55.45 8.99 -51.02
CA PRO A 1064 -54.38 8.80 -50.03
C PRO A 1064 -54.40 9.84 -48.91
N VAL A 1065 -54.92 11.05 -49.17
CA VAL A 1065 -54.96 12.14 -48.18
C VAL A 1065 -56.04 11.85 -47.14
N ALA A 1066 -57.23 11.44 -47.57
CA ALA A 1066 -58.32 11.07 -46.66
C ALA A 1066 -57.95 9.83 -45.83
N LEU A 1067 -57.37 8.79 -46.44
CA LEU A 1067 -56.93 7.59 -45.71
C LEU A 1067 -55.83 7.92 -44.69
N ARG A 1068 -54.87 8.78 -45.05
CA ARG A 1068 -53.84 9.25 -44.11
C ARG A 1068 -54.47 9.98 -42.91
N ALA A 1069 -55.42 10.88 -43.16
CA ALA A 1069 -56.12 11.62 -42.11
C ALA A 1069 -56.97 10.71 -41.20
N GLU A 1070 -57.61 9.68 -41.76
CA GLU A 1070 -58.35 8.67 -40.98
C GLU A 1070 -57.42 7.86 -40.07
N ILE A 1071 -56.30 7.35 -40.62
CA ILE A 1071 -55.30 6.60 -39.85
C ILE A 1071 -54.71 7.49 -38.75
N GLU A 1072 -54.38 8.75 -39.07
CA GLU A 1072 -53.87 9.74 -38.12
C GLU A 1072 -54.86 9.99 -36.99
N ALA A 1073 -56.15 10.22 -37.29
CA ALA A 1073 -57.20 10.41 -36.29
C ALA A 1073 -57.39 9.16 -35.40
N ARG A 1074 -57.30 7.96 -35.97
CA ARG A 1074 -57.41 6.71 -35.21
C ARG A 1074 -56.22 6.52 -34.27
N ILE A 1075 -54.99 6.76 -34.72
CA ILE A 1075 -53.81 6.71 -33.87
C ILE A 1075 -53.92 7.75 -32.75
N GLU A 1076 -54.31 8.98 -33.07
CA GLU A 1076 -54.43 10.07 -32.10
C GLU A 1076 -55.48 9.77 -31.01
N SER A 1077 -56.58 9.08 -31.35
CA SER A 1077 -57.65 8.72 -30.39
C SER A 1077 -57.20 7.82 -29.23
N VAL A 1078 -56.09 7.10 -29.38
CA VAL A 1078 -55.55 6.16 -28.38
C VAL A 1078 -54.09 6.46 -28.00
N ARG A 1079 -53.54 7.59 -28.47
CA ARG A 1079 -52.16 7.99 -28.24
C ARG A 1079 -51.96 8.44 -26.79
N GLY A 1080 -50.81 8.10 -26.21
CA GLY A 1080 -50.44 8.46 -24.84
C GLY A 1080 -50.05 7.26 -23.98
N PRO A 1081 -49.92 7.44 -22.66
CA PRO A 1081 -49.27 6.45 -21.80
C PRO A 1081 -50.19 5.31 -21.35
N VAL A 1082 -51.51 5.49 -21.43
CA VAL A 1082 -52.51 4.52 -20.94
C VAL A 1082 -52.40 3.17 -21.65
N GLY A 1083 -52.17 3.17 -22.97
CA GLY A 1083 -52.04 1.94 -23.74
C GLY A 1083 -50.86 1.06 -23.27
N PRO A 1084 -49.63 1.59 -23.21
CA PRO A 1084 -48.49 0.87 -22.65
C PRO A 1084 -48.65 0.48 -21.16
N LEU A 1085 -49.25 1.35 -20.33
CA LEU A 1085 -49.53 1.03 -18.91
C LEU A 1085 -50.47 -0.17 -18.76
N ASN A 1086 -51.55 -0.23 -19.53
CA ASN A 1086 -52.48 -1.37 -19.52
C ASN A 1086 -51.81 -2.70 -19.94
N ARG A 1087 -50.68 -2.63 -20.63
CA ARG A 1087 -49.85 -3.79 -21.01
C ARG A 1087 -48.64 -4.00 -20.09
N PHE A 1088 -48.55 -3.23 -19.01
CA PHE A 1088 -47.43 -3.24 -18.07
C PHE A 1088 -46.05 -3.01 -18.73
N GLN A 1089 -46.03 -2.23 -19.82
CA GLN A 1089 -44.77 -1.81 -20.46
C GLN A 1089 -44.10 -0.67 -19.69
N MET A 1090 -44.89 0.03 -18.86
CA MET A 1090 -44.49 1.01 -17.87
C MET A 1090 -45.19 0.64 -16.55
N GLU A 1091 -44.56 0.92 -15.41
CA GLU A 1091 -44.97 0.40 -14.11
C GLU A 1091 -46.08 1.22 -13.47
N GLU A 1092 -45.99 2.54 -13.47
CA GLU A 1092 -46.99 3.41 -12.83
C GLU A 1092 -47.05 4.82 -13.44
N MET A 1093 -48.24 5.40 -13.52
CA MET A 1093 -48.48 6.80 -13.87
C MET A 1093 -48.68 7.64 -12.61
N ILE A 1094 -47.93 8.74 -12.51
CA ILE A 1094 -48.00 9.64 -11.35
C ILE A 1094 -48.48 11.03 -11.74
N ASP A 1095 -49.01 11.77 -10.77
CA ASP A 1095 -49.17 13.21 -10.90
C ASP A 1095 -47.76 13.86 -10.92
N PRO A 1096 -47.42 14.70 -11.92
CA PRO A 1096 -46.13 15.38 -11.98
C PRO A 1096 -45.72 16.08 -10.68
N ARG A 1097 -46.70 16.59 -9.91
CA ARG A 1097 -46.47 17.29 -8.64
C ARG A 1097 -45.96 16.37 -7.52
N ASP A 1098 -46.19 15.07 -7.64
CA ASP A 1098 -45.78 14.06 -6.65
C ASP A 1098 -44.40 13.47 -6.94
N THR A 1099 -43.77 13.83 -8.07
CA THR A 1099 -42.49 13.25 -8.50
C THR A 1099 -41.40 13.33 -7.43
N ARG A 1100 -41.34 14.44 -6.66
CA ARG A 1100 -40.38 14.59 -5.56
C ARG A 1100 -40.58 13.53 -4.48
N ALA A 1101 -41.82 13.30 -4.04
CA ALA A 1101 -42.13 12.34 -2.98
C ALA A 1101 -41.69 10.92 -3.37
N TRP A 1102 -41.93 10.53 -4.62
CA TRP A 1102 -41.49 9.23 -5.16
C TRP A 1102 -39.96 9.10 -5.20
N ILE A 1103 -39.24 10.14 -5.63
CA ILE A 1103 -37.77 10.12 -5.64
C ILE A 1103 -37.23 10.06 -4.21
N CYS A 1104 -37.78 10.85 -3.28
CA CYS A 1104 -37.36 10.87 -1.88
C CYS A 1104 -37.61 9.54 -1.15
N ASP A 1105 -38.69 8.83 -1.47
CA ASP A 1105 -38.94 7.49 -0.94
C ASP A 1105 -37.89 6.48 -1.43
N TRP A 1106 -37.56 6.55 -2.72
CA TRP A 1106 -36.58 5.65 -3.35
C TRP A 1106 -35.12 5.94 -2.95
N VAL A 1107 -34.72 7.21 -2.81
CA VAL A 1107 -33.30 7.59 -2.78
C VAL A 1107 -32.56 7.04 -1.56
N GLY A 1108 -33.24 6.88 -0.42
CA GLY A 1108 -32.66 6.28 0.78
C GLY A 1108 -32.29 4.81 0.59
N ASP A 1109 -33.15 4.04 -0.07
CA ASP A 1109 -32.87 2.65 -0.46
C ASP A 1109 -31.77 2.56 -1.51
N ALA A 1110 -31.80 3.46 -2.50
CA ALA A 1110 -30.80 3.51 -3.55
C ALA A 1110 -29.38 3.72 -2.97
N HIS A 1111 -29.23 4.66 -2.03
CA HIS A 1111 -27.97 4.90 -1.33
C HIS A 1111 -27.53 3.71 -0.48
N ARG A 1112 -28.46 3.05 0.25
CA ARG A 1112 -28.14 1.82 1.00
C ARG A 1112 -27.56 0.73 0.10
N GLN A 1113 -28.13 0.55 -1.10
CA GLN A 1113 -27.65 -0.44 -2.06
C GLN A 1113 -26.33 -0.03 -2.73
N ALA A 1114 -26.15 1.26 -3.02
CA ALA A 1114 -24.92 1.77 -3.62
C ALA A 1114 -23.74 1.73 -2.64
N ALA A 1115 -23.99 1.92 -1.35
CA ALA A 1115 -23.00 2.04 -0.28
C ALA A 1115 -22.67 0.72 0.46
N VAL A 1116 -23.06 -0.45 -0.06
CA VAL A 1116 -22.67 -1.73 0.57
C VAL A 1116 -21.14 -1.89 0.54
N PRO A 1117 -20.49 -2.41 1.60
CA PRO A 1117 -19.03 -2.45 1.69
C PRO A 1117 -18.31 -3.09 0.50
N GLN A 1118 -18.92 -4.09 -0.15
CA GLN A 1118 -18.35 -4.75 -1.33
C GLN A 1118 -18.31 -3.86 -2.57
N ARG A 1119 -19.11 -2.78 -2.60
CA ARG A 1119 -19.19 -1.81 -3.71
C ARG A 1119 -18.34 -0.57 -3.48
N LEU A 1120 -17.91 -0.30 -2.24
CA LEU A 1120 -17.02 0.80 -1.86
C LEU A 1120 -15.56 0.46 -2.22
N ALA A 1121 -15.30 0.36 -3.52
CA ALA A 1121 -14.01 0.04 -4.10
C ALA A 1121 -13.93 0.59 -5.53
N PRO A 1122 -12.71 0.75 -6.10
CA PRO A 1122 -12.54 1.13 -7.50
C PRO A 1122 -13.33 0.22 -8.44
N ARG A 1123 -14.08 0.82 -9.37
CA ARG A 1123 -14.85 0.09 -10.36
C ARG A 1123 -13.92 -0.56 -11.40
N PRO A 1124 -14.23 -1.77 -11.91
CA PRO A 1124 -13.49 -2.38 -13.01
C PRO A 1124 -13.50 -1.52 -14.28
N LEU A 1125 -14.63 -0.87 -14.56
CA LEU A 1125 -14.74 0.15 -15.60
C LEU A 1125 -14.35 1.49 -14.98
N GLY A 1126 -13.13 1.95 -15.28
CA GLY A 1126 -12.63 3.25 -14.80
C GLY A 1126 -13.22 4.42 -15.57
N PHE A 1127 -13.19 5.60 -14.96
CA PHE A 1127 -13.56 6.86 -15.61
C PHE A 1127 -12.62 7.15 -16.78
N ARG A 1128 -13.20 7.52 -17.92
CA ARG A 1128 -12.47 7.90 -19.13
C ARG A 1128 -12.79 9.38 -19.40
N PRO A 1129 -11.86 10.29 -19.10
CA PRO A 1129 -12.11 11.72 -19.19
C PRO A 1129 -12.45 12.18 -20.61
#